data_AF-A0A8P4FW34-F1
#
_entry.id   AF-A0A8P4FW34-F1
#
_cell.length_a   1.000
_cell.length_b   1.000
_cell.length_c   1.000
_cell.angle_alpha   90.00
_cell.angle_beta   90.00
_cell.angle_gamma   90.00
#
_symmetry.space_group_name_H-M   'P 1'
#
loop_
_entity.id
_entity.type
_entity.pdbx_description
1 polymer ?
#
loop_
_entity_poly.entity_id
_entity_poly.type
_entity_poly.pdbx_seq_one_letter_code
_entity_poly.pdbx_strand_id
1 'polypeptide(L)'
;MSLTNFQFDFSCYQCGHHPAVVVADANWKLAFDVPLETFKRPDPDTISDKDLQVDIVKAWTDLDRSLIAEGLISGTSVANPYSTTPGHSTLAPWMGENTRVGNILPKTEVKKALKRKPDDIKPPAKKINEDIILEIIESKKTQKKELQDACNALGVSSEGSIADMMNRLEELLNFKDIYPKLFLKLQKAGGGVLHFSCVHGVVYYLNFLFWTESARDHTDGLLSFKHFPTCFISDVAGQVARHTNNRTKQLFFQPHDGRLCAPTSDNLKLAAKKELKVDMQWVKNLRSPFPSQENPDNDRLQARHPITGTCERYSLYDRFHQKNQKRPEEKLRSLNICPTLRTEVNSSVAEQFNRELASVRYSLCQMNEPHFKQTVRVLIDLHNEKINRSFKAEMEALCNMKLSIGLHGMLGLQSAEGKVGNVNIQPDSIVKSSFLAQLYDVDDKDKEKLKKLLCGSRDENQALTHSTRRYPVSIKDMRSVCPLELLADSSLAMPWLTDDAVNYRIAQLAQENMCGSLGHFDFILWHREWTSTGAVEDKFVKHIPVSDKIFLPRIVGHSSPETGNHFILWVFDFSAKDIRVYDSLGLYSNISDKDMDLLRNVFRFSGGLQGWSVTYPPQWKQQDSVNCGVFVCSAAENEMQHVAVSTEALTLNQCRTLRLHHATRMIKNVNAEDFPLTAEDNLKMEEKEIKLQQSEAKKTDSSSHCQAWKTKSCLFQRATGTTNVFHNHIKKYQWVQCSYCKNWLHFECAGVKGDWTSKDFFCGCNNIPDINDILEAVKVEDFQTDEEILDLEKNLLSGHVLSNRMYLWKHRGFDPALKKHYSEHVTLFSDIKTDEIIQRLAKILTVPGTVAEKQLYITEVVLPEVLIQWLQGNSNMCRYQAESVLVTTTPSKEKKGAPSARKTADKTDSTEEENILIQGSLAAADWCRTATFDGVLKLPAVLSMDKEERKEALQELETWDGDLDEGSPAELFSFVFTQKKDYDKFCGELIDKKNYKLFVRFEEQ
;
A
#
# COMPACT_ATOMS: atom_id res chain seq x y z
N MET A 1 18.02 4.01 -37.33
CA MET A 1 17.61 3.11 -36.24
C MET A 1 18.60 1.98 -35.99
N SER A 2 19.06 1.22 -36.99
CA SER A 2 20.08 0.17 -36.76
C SER A 2 21.52 0.69 -36.59
N LEU A 3 21.77 1.98 -36.85
CA LEU A 3 23.06 2.66 -36.62
C LEU A 3 23.08 3.55 -35.37
N THR A 4 21.99 3.57 -34.60
CA THR A 4 21.85 4.40 -33.38
C THR A 4 22.32 3.63 -32.14
N ASN A 5 22.89 4.34 -31.17
CA ASN A 5 23.50 3.77 -29.96
C ASN A 5 22.46 3.37 -28.89
N PHE A 6 21.51 2.49 -29.25
CA PHE A 6 20.57 1.91 -28.30
C PHE A 6 21.17 0.64 -27.67
N GLN A 7 21.05 0.49 -26.34
CA GLN A 7 21.57 -0.68 -25.63
C GLN A 7 20.57 -1.83 -25.58
N PHE A 8 19.26 -1.54 -25.65
CA PHE A 8 18.19 -2.53 -25.64
C PHE A 8 18.23 -3.48 -24.41
N ASP A 9 18.62 -2.94 -23.25
CA ASP A 9 18.83 -3.71 -22.02
C ASP A 9 17.54 -4.25 -21.39
N PHE A 10 16.39 -3.62 -21.66
CA PHE A 10 15.05 -4.07 -21.25
C PHE A 10 14.99 -4.46 -19.76
N SER A 11 15.44 -3.55 -18.89
CA SER A 11 15.45 -3.71 -17.43
C SER A 11 14.92 -2.47 -16.71
N CYS A 12 14.28 -2.67 -15.56
CA CYS A 12 13.72 -1.59 -14.74
C CYS A 12 14.72 -1.16 -13.67
N TYR A 13 14.89 0.15 -13.49
CA TYR A 13 15.75 0.71 -12.44
C TYR A 13 15.26 0.45 -11.01
N GLN A 14 14.00 0.06 -10.86
CA GLN A 14 13.40 -0.27 -9.57
C GLN A 14 13.37 -1.78 -9.31
N CYS A 15 13.16 -2.62 -10.33
CA CYS A 15 13.14 -4.08 -10.18
C CYS A 15 14.50 -4.75 -10.48
N GLY A 16 15.43 -4.04 -11.10
CA GLY A 16 16.68 -4.60 -11.60
C GLY A 16 16.52 -5.49 -12.82
N HIS A 17 17.43 -6.45 -13.00
CA HIS A 17 17.39 -7.43 -14.09
C HIS A 17 16.38 -8.57 -13.86
N HIS A 18 15.85 -8.72 -12.65
CA HIS A 18 15.08 -9.90 -12.24
C HIS A 18 13.75 -9.50 -11.59
N PRO A 19 12.73 -9.16 -12.40
CA PRO A 19 11.45 -8.70 -11.88
C PRO A 19 10.70 -9.82 -11.16
N ALA A 20 10.32 -9.58 -9.91
CA ALA A 20 9.57 -10.55 -9.10
C ALA A 20 8.13 -10.77 -9.58
N VAL A 21 7.52 -9.73 -10.16
CA VAL A 21 6.15 -9.75 -10.68
C VAL A 21 6.17 -9.27 -12.12
N VAL A 22 5.52 -10.05 -12.99
CA VAL A 22 5.44 -9.79 -14.42
C VAL A 22 3.98 -9.86 -14.86
N VAL A 23 3.54 -8.84 -15.58
CA VAL A 23 2.22 -8.71 -16.21
C VAL A 23 2.39 -8.88 -17.72
N ALA A 24 1.65 -9.82 -18.30
CA ALA A 24 1.73 -10.14 -19.71
C ALA A 24 0.42 -9.83 -20.41
N ASP A 25 0.53 -9.25 -21.61
CA ASP A 25 -0.60 -8.99 -22.49
C ASP A 25 -0.13 -9.09 -23.95
N ALA A 26 -1.08 -9.31 -24.86
CA ALA A 26 -0.83 -9.41 -26.29
C ALA A 26 -1.83 -8.57 -27.09
N ASN A 27 -1.31 -7.83 -28.07
CA ASN A 27 -2.13 -6.96 -28.91
C ASN A 27 -1.75 -7.05 -30.39
N TRP A 28 -2.48 -6.30 -31.22
CA TRP A 28 -2.19 -6.06 -32.64
C TRP A 28 -2.25 -7.28 -33.55
N LYS A 29 -3.38 -7.99 -33.48
CA LYS A 29 -3.73 -8.96 -34.53
C LYS A 29 -3.62 -8.29 -35.91
N LEU A 30 -2.95 -8.98 -36.85
CA LEU A 30 -2.69 -8.55 -38.23
C LEU A 30 -1.73 -7.36 -38.36
N ALA A 31 -0.64 -7.34 -37.57
CA ALA A 31 0.25 -6.16 -37.49
C ALA A 31 1.12 -5.90 -38.73
N PHE A 32 1.42 -6.91 -39.57
CA PHE A 32 2.22 -6.75 -40.79
C PHE A 32 1.82 -7.78 -41.85
N ASP A 33 2.09 -7.47 -43.12
CA ASP A 33 1.70 -8.32 -44.26
C ASP A 33 2.81 -9.36 -44.56
N VAL A 34 2.56 -10.64 -44.26
CA VAL A 34 3.38 -11.77 -44.73
C VAL A 34 2.57 -12.62 -45.72
N PRO A 35 3.03 -12.82 -46.97
CA PRO A 35 2.38 -13.75 -47.89
C PRO A 35 2.43 -15.19 -47.36
N LEU A 36 1.29 -15.87 -47.34
CA LEU A 36 1.20 -17.25 -46.79
C LEU A 36 1.98 -18.27 -47.60
N GLU A 37 2.21 -18.02 -48.88
CA GLU A 37 2.97 -18.87 -49.79
C GLU A 37 4.46 -18.93 -49.40
N THR A 38 4.95 -17.95 -48.63
CA THR A 38 6.33 -17.92 -48.13
C THR A 38 6.56 -18.90 -46.97
N PHE A 39 5.49 -19.36 -46.30
CA PHE A 39 5.57 -20.25 -45.15
C PHE A 39 5.35 -21.72 -45.51
N LYS A 40 6.43 -22.52 -45.55
CA LYS A 40 6.33 -23.98 -45.61
C LYS A 40 6.01 -24.53 -44.23
N ARG A 41 4.81 -25.11 -44.06
CA ARG A 41 4.47 -25.86 -42.84
C ARG A 41 5.49 -26.99 -42.61
N PRO A 42 6.12 -27.07 -41.44
CA PRO A 42 7.11 -28.10 -41.15
C PRO A 42 6.44 -29.46 -40.96
N ASP A 43 7.17 -30.51 -41.36
CA ASP A 43 6.73 -31.89 -41.24
C ASP A 43 7.06 -32.40 -39.82
N PRO A 44 6.09 -32.96 -39.07
CA PRO A 44 6.31 -33.52 -37.74
C PRO A 44 7.50 -34.48 -37.65
N ASP A 45 7.78 -35.24 -38.70
CA ASP A 45 8.86 -36.24 -38.74
C ASP A 45 10.24 -35.60 -38.99
N THR A 46 10.29 -34.30 -39.31
CA THR A 46 11.53 -33.54 -39.64
C THR A 46 11.88 -32.43 -38.66
N ILE A 47 10.97 -32.06 -37.75
CA ILE A 47 11.23 -31.01 -36.75
C ILE A 47 12.25 -31.53 -35.73
N SER A 48 13.35 -30.80 -35.60
CA SER A 48 14.40 -31.05 -34.62
C SER A 48 14.26 -30.11 -33.41
N ASP A 49 14.97 -30.41 -32.32
CA ASP A 49 15.03 -29.51 -31.16
C ASP A 49 15.62 -28.13 -31.51
N LYS A 50 16.42 -28.04 -32.58
CA LYS A 50 16.98 -26.76 -33.07
C LYS A 50 15.90 -25.85 -33.67
N ASP A 51 14.80 -26.42 -34.17
CA ASP A 51 13.67 -25.65 -34.72
C ASP A 51 12.73 -25.12 -33.61
N LEU A 52 12.94 -25.58 -32.37
CA LEU A 52 12.17 -25.19 -31.18
C LEU A 52 12.90 -24.15 -30.32
N GLN A 53 14.06 -23.70 -30.79
CA GLN A 53 14.91 -22.74 -30.12
C GLN A 53 15.38 -21.69 -31.12
N VAL A 54 15.71 -20.50 -30.64
CA VAL A 54 16.21 -19.41 -31.48
C VAL A 54 17.38 -18.73 -30.79
N ASP A 55 18.48 -18.54 -31.53
CA ASP A 55 19.57 -17.68 -31.11
C ASP A 55 19.16 -16.22 -31.34
N ILE A 56 18.78 -15.54 -30.27
CA ILE A 56 18.25 -14.18 -30.36
C ILE A 56 19.33 -13.18 -30.77
N VAL A 57 20.58 -13.37 -30.30
CA VAL A 57 21.67 -12.43 -30.59
C VAL A 57 21.96 -12.48 -32.07
N LYS A 58 22.08 -13.68 -32.63
CA LYS A 58 22.27 -13.87 -34.06
C LYS A 58 21.10 -13.31 -34.86
N ALA A 59 19.86 -13.65 -34.50
CA ALA A 59 18.67 -13.24 -35.25
C ALA A 59 18.51 -11.71 -35.34
N TRP A 60 18.72 -11.00 -34.23
CA TRP A 60 18.62 -9.55 -34.20
C TRP A 60 19.84 -8.85 -34.82
N THR A 61 21.04 -9.42 -34.69
CA THR A 61 22.24 -8.92 -35.39
C THR A 61 22.08 -9.04 -36.91
N ASP A 62 21.56 -10.17 -37.39
CA ASP A 62 21.30 -10.38 -38.81
C ASP A 62 20.20 -9.44 -39.32
N LEU A 63 19.16 -9.16 -38.51
CA LEU A 63 18.15 -8.16 -38.81
C LEU A 63 18.76 -6.76 -38.95
N ASP A 64 19.61 -6.33 -38.01
CA ASP A 64 20.28 -5.03 -38.07
C ASP A 64 21.19 -4.92 -39.30
N ARG A 65 21.97 -5.97 -39.61
CA ARG A 65 22.79 -6.03 -40.83
C ARG A 65 21.95 -5.96 -42.10
N SER A 66 20.80 -6.65 -42.13
CA SER A 66 19.86 -6.62 -43.24
C SER A 66 19.31 -5.21 -43.47
N LEU A 67 18.86 -4.52 -42.43
CA LEU A 67 18.33 -3.15 -42.53
C LEU A 67 19.42 -2.14 -42.95
N ILE A 68 20.65 -2.29 -42.44
CA ILE A 68 21.79 -1.45 -42.85
C ILE A 68 22.12 -1.69 -44.32
N ALA A 69 22.22 -2.95 -44.74
CA ALA A 69 22.51 -3.30 -46.12
C ALA A 69 21.41 -2.79 -47.07
N GLU A 70 20.13 -2.93 -46.70
CA GLU A 70 19.00 -2.41 -47.47
C GLU A 70 19.12 -0.89 -47.69
N GLY A 71 19.46 -0.12 -46.65
CA GLY A 71 19.70 1.32 -46.76
C GLY A 71 20.87 1.69 -47.68
N LEU A 72 21.93 0.87 -47.72
CA LEU A 72 23.13 1.10 -48.54
C LEU A 72 22.96 0.69 -50.01
N ILE A 73 22.16 -0.34 -50.27
CA ILE A 73 21.95 -0.89 -51.63
C ILE A 73 20.64 -0.44 -52.26
N SER A 74 19.83 0.36 -51.55
CA SER A 74 18.59 0.94 -52.06
C SER A 74 18.85 1.72 -53.36
N GLY A 75 18.12 1.38 -54.42
CA GLY A 75 18.32 1.94 -55.76
C GLY A 75 19.38 1.24 -56.61
N THR A 76 19.96 0.13 -56.14
CA THR A 76 20.89 -0.72 -56.91
C THR A 76 20.25 -2.06 -57.29
N SER A 77 20.90 -2.82 -58.20
CA SER A 77 20.50 -4.19 -58.57
C SER A 77 21.10 -5.27 -57.67
N VAL A 78 21.84 -4.88 -56.62
CA VAL A 78 22.54 -5.81 -55.73
C VAL A 78 21.55 -6.38 -54.71
N ALA A 79 21.46 -7.71 -54.62
CA ALA A 79 20.63 -8.37 -53.63
C ALA A 79 21.22 -8.20 -52.21
N ASN A 80 20.34 -8.02 -51.21
CA ASN A 80 20.76 -7.93 -49.81
C ASN A 80 21.32 -9.28 -49.32
N PRO A 81 22.63 -9.39 -49.01
CA PRO A 81 23.24 -10.66 -48.62
C PRO A 81 22.79 -11.14 -47.23
N TYR A 82 22.16 -10.28 -46.44
CA TYR A 82 21.64 -10.58 -45.10
C TYR A 82 20.12 -10.75 -45.08
N SER A 83 19.43 -10.61 -46.22
CA SER A 83 18.00 -10.85 -46.31
C SER A 83 17.71 -12.35 -46.18
N THR A 84 17.06 -12.74 -45.10
CA THR A 84 16.61 -14.11 -44.86
C THR A 84 15.17 -14.30 -45.33
N THR A 85 14.86 -15.44 -45.95
CA THR A 85 13.46 -15.80 -46.24
C THR A 85 12.67 -15.91 -44.93
N PRO A 86 11.46 -15.33 -44.83
CA PRO A 86 10.62 -15.42 -43.63
C PRO A 86 10.39 -16.88 -43.21
N GLY A 87 10.69 -17.20 -41.95
CA GLY A 87 10.58 -18.55 -41.39
C GLY A 87 10.30 -18.50 -39.89
N HIS A 88 10.01 -19.64 -39.24
CA HIS A 88 9.67 -19.64 -37.82
C HIS A 88 10.78 -19.08 -36.91
N SER A 89 12.04 -19.24 -37.31
CA SER A 89 13.23 -18.70 -36.64
C SER A 89 13.47 -17.21 -36.91
N THR A 90 12.78 -16.58 -37.87
CA THR A 90 12.98 -15.15 -38.18
C THR A 90 12.23 -14.22 -37.22
N LEU A 91 11.15 -14.66 -36.57
CA LEU A 91 10.50 -13.91 -35.47
C LEU A 91 11.11 -14.25 -34.11
N ALA A 92 12.39 -13.96 -33.96
CA ALA A 92 13.04 -14.06 -32.66
C ALA A 92 12.42 -13.07 -31.65
N PRO A 93 12.16 -13.49 -30.41
CA PRO A 93 11.83 -12.56 -29.35
C PRO A 93 13.05 -11.70 -28.96
N TRP A 94 12.83 -10.64 -28.20
CA TRP A 94 13.89 -9.87 -27.56
C TRP A 94 13.74 -9.88 -26.04
N MET A 95 14.87 -10.03 -25.36
CA MET A 95 15.02 -9.94 -23.91
C MET A 95 16.45 -9.50 -23.59
N GLY A 96 16.60 -8.61 -22.60
CA GLY A 96 17.90 -8.10 -22.16
C GLY A 96 18.89 -9.18 -21.73
N GLU A 97 20.19 -8.93 -21.91
CA GLU A 97 21.25 -9.92 -21.65
C GLU A 97 21.33 -10.36 -20.20
N ASN A 98 21.21 -9.42 -19.28
CA ASN A 98 21.25 -9.72 -17.85
C ASN A 98 19.97 -10.40 -17.35
N THR A 99 18.85 -10.24 -18.07
CA THR A 99 17.55 -10.81 -17.71
C THR A 99 17.39 -12.25 -18.20
N ARG A 100 17.88 -12.54 -19.41
CA ARG A 100 17.64 -13.81 -20.12
C ARG A 100 18.56 -14.93 -19.63
N VAL A 101 18.07 -16.17 -19.77
CA VAL A 101 18.82 -17.37 -19.35
C VAL A 101 20.06 -17.66 -20.20
N GLY A 102 20.11 -17.12 -21.42
CA GLY A 102 21.21 -17.24 -22.35
C GLY A 102 20.83 -16.70 -23.73
N ASN A 103 21.71 -16.87 -24.71
CA ASN A 103 21.47 -16.37 -26.08
C ASN A 103 20.50 -17.24 -26.88
N ILE A 104 20.31 -18.50 -26.48
CA ILE A 104 19.38 -19.44 -27.12
C ILE A 104 18.12 -19.54 -26.25
N LEU A 105 16.99 -19.08 -26.80
CA LEU A 105 15.70 -19.07 -26.12
C LEU A 105 14.72 -20.05 -26.75
N PRO A 106 13.76 -20.61 -25.98
CA PRO A 106 12.69 -21.44 -26.54
C PRO A 106 11.78 -20.62 -27.46
N LYS A 107 11.46 -21.17 -28.63
CA LYS A 107 10.49 -20.62 -29.59
C LYS A 107 9.76 -21.79 -30.24
N THR A 108 8.70 -22.24 -29.58
CA THR A 108 7.97 -23.46 -29.94
C THR A 108 6.73 -23.20 -30.78
N GLU A 109 6.51 -21.96 -31.19
CA GLU A 109 5.36 -21.51 -31.99
C GLU A 109 5.16 -22.35 -33.28
N VAL A 110 6.25 -22.87 -33.85
CA VAL A 110 6.22 -23.78 -35.00
C VAL A 110 5.31 -25.01 -34.81
N LYS A 111 5.14 -25.48 -33.57
CA LYS A 111 4.27 -26.61 -33.24
C LYS A 111 2.78 -26.31 -33.44
N LYS A 112 2.39 -25.04 -33.61
CA LYS A 112 1.03 -24.63 -33.96
C LYS A 112 0.67 -24.94 -35.43
N ALA A 113 1.67 -25.18 -36.30
CA ALA A 113 1.51 -25.21 -37.76
C ALA A 113 1.88 -26.54 -38.44
N LEU A 114 1.93 -27.65 -37.69
CA LEU A 114 2.33 -28.97 -38.20
C LEU A 114 1.47 -29.47 -39.38
N LYS A 115 2.09 -30.09 -40.39
CA LYS A 115 1.38 -30.80 -41.49
C LYS A 115 0.70 -32.09 -40.98
N ARG A 116 -0.43 -32.46 -41.61
CA ARG A 116 -1.08 -33.78 -41.43
C ARG A 116 -0.27 -34.88 -42.14
N LYS A 117 -0.31 -36.11 -41.63
CA LYS A 117 0.04 -37.29 -42.42
C LYS A 117 -1.07 -37.56 -43.46
N PRO A 118 -0.73 -37.96 -44.71
CA PRO A 118 -1.71 -38.08 -45.79
C PRO A 118 -2.88 -39.04 -45.54
N ASP A 119 -2.73 -40.01 -44.64
CA ASP A 119 -3.70 -41.10 -44.43
C ASP A 119 -4.95 -40.72 -43.61
N ASP A 120 -4.99 -39.53 -43.01
CA ASP A 120 -6.08 -39.12 -42.09
C ASP A 120 -7.21 -38.30 -42.73
N ILE A 121 -7.31 -38.24 -44.05
CA ILE A 121 -8.41 -37.52 -44.71
C ILE A 121 -9.67 -38.42 -44.78
N LYS A 122 -10.41 -38.48 -43.67
CA LYS A 122 -11.86 -38.73 -43.73
C LYS A 122 -12.62 -37.40 -43.67
N PRO A 123 -13.62 -37.15 -44.52
CA PRO A 123 -14.42 -35.93 -44.45
C PRO A 123 -15.21 -35.92 -43.13
N PRO A 124 -15.30 -34.78 -42.42
CA PRO A 124 -15.92 -34.73 -41.10
C PRO A 124 -17.44 -34.97 -41.18
N ALA A 125 -17.93 -35.97 -40.45
CA ALA A 125 -19.35 -36.37 -40.42
C ALA A 125 -20.19 -35.67 -39.33
N LYS A 126 -19.64 -34.70 -38.59
CA LYS A 126 -20.41 -33.88 -37.63
C LYS A 126 -19.94 -32.43 -37.65
N LYS A 127 -20.88 -31.48 -37.72
CA LYS A 127 -20.63 -30.07 -37.42
C LYS A 127 -20.31 -29.97 -35.92
N ILE A 128 -19.04 -29.95 -35.58
CA ILE A 128 -18.57 -29.56 -34.25
C ILE A 128 -18.51 -28.03 -34.22
N ASN A 129 -19.11 -27.41 -33.21
CA ASN A 129 -19.09 -25.97 -32.97
C ASN A 129 -18.40 -25.66 -31.62
N GLU A 130 -18.18 -24.38 -31.34
CA GLU A 130 -17.51 -23.88 -30.13
C GLU A 130 -18.10 -24.46 -28.84
N ASP A 131 -19.44 -24.48 -28.73
CA ASP A 131 -20.15 -24.96 -27.54
C ASP A 131 -19.87 -26.44 -27.24
N ILE A 132 -19.85 -27.28 -28.28
CA ILE A 132 -19.57 -28.72 -28.13
C ILE A 132 -18.11 -28.96 -27.71
N ILE A 133 -17.16 -28.16 -28.22
CA ILE A 133 -15.74 -28.29 -27.87
C ILE A 133 -15.52 -27.87 -26.42
N LEU A 134 -16.13 -26.75 -26.01
CA LEU A 134 -16.11 -26.27 -24.63
C LEU A 134 -16.74 -27.30 -23.69
N GLU A 135 -17.87 -27.89 -24.06
CA GLU A 135 -18.54 -28.93 -23.27
C GLU A 135 -17.65 -30.18 -23.07
N ILE A 136 -16.93 -30.61 -24.11
CA ILE A 136 -15.99 -31.75 -24.04
C ILE A 136 -14.79 -31.41 -23.14
N ILE A 137 -14.23 -30.21 -23.24
CA ILE A 137 -13.08 -29.75 -22.45
C ILE A 137 -13.44 -29.49 -20.98
N GLU A 138 -14.67 -29.03 -20.73
CA GLU A 138 -15.15 -28.63 -19.39
C GLU A 138 -15.82 -29.78 -18.62
N SER A 139 -16.03 -30.92 -19.28
CA SER A 139 -16.53 -32.15 -18.67
C SER A 139 -15.65 -32.62 -17.51
N LYS A 140 -16.28 -32.93 -16.35
CA LYS A 140 -15.60 -33.48 -15.17
C LYS A 140 -15.00 -34.89 -15.39
N LYS A 141 -15.37 -35.57 -16.50
CA LYS A 141 -14.87 -36.89 -16.91
C LYS A 141 -14.75 -36.94 -18.43
N THR A 142 -13.86 -36.14 -19.00
CA THR A 142 -13.62 -36.11 -20.44
C THR A 142 -13.13 -37.47 -20.94
N GLN A 143 -13.85 -38.09 -21.88
CA GLN A 143 -13.44 -39.37 -22.45
C GLN A 143 -12.39 -39.15 -23.55
N LYS A 144 -11.31 -39.95 -23.54
CA LYS A 144 -10.24 -39.85 -24.55
C LYS A 144 -10.79 -39.93 -25.98
N LYS A 145 -11.81 -40.78 -26.19
CA LYS A 145 -12.45 -40.97 -27.49
C LYS A 145 -13.19 -39.73 -27.99
N GLU A 146 -13.86 -38.99 -27.11
CA GLU A 146 -14.56 -37.74 -27.46
C GLU A 146 -13.58 -36.63 -27.86
N LEU A 147 -12.43 -36.54 -27.18
CA LEU A 147 -11.34 -35.63 -27.56
C LEU A 147 -10.71 -36.02 -28.88
N GLN A 148 -10.52 -37.31 -29.13
CA GLN A 148 -10.00 -37.81 -30.40
C GLN A 148 -10.97 -37.49 -31.54
N ASP A 149 -12.26 -37.73 -31.34
CA ASP A 149 -13.31 -37.42 -32.32
C ASP A 149 -13.41 -35.91 -32.58
N ALA A 150 -13.29 -35.07 -31.55
CA ALA A 150 -13.26 -33.62 -31.68
C ALA A 150 -12.01 -33.10 -32.42
N CYS A 151 -10.82 -33.63 -32.08
CA CYS A 151 -9.57 -33.31 -32.77
C CYS A 151 -9.64 -33.72 -34.25
N ASN A 152 -10.13 -34.93 -34.53
CA ASN A 152 -10.28 -35.47 -35.89
C ASN A 152 -11.26 -34.63 -36.72
N ALA A 153 -12.39 -34.23 -36.14
CA ALA A 153 -13.39 -33.41 -36.83
C ALA A 153 -12.94 -31.96 -37.09
N LEU A 154 -12.12 -31.38 -36.21
CA LEU A 154 -11.51 -30.06 -36.40
C LEU A 154 -10.20 -30.10 -37.19
N GLY A 155 -9.73 -31.31 -37.49
CA GLY A 155 -8.62 -31.52 -38.39
C GLY A 155 -7.24 -31.30 -37.78
N VAL A 156 -7.13 -31.46 -36.46
CA VAL A 156 -5.89 -31.40 -35.67
C VAL A 156 -5.52 -32.78 -35.12
N SER A 157 -4.25 -33.00 -34.78
CA SER A 157 -3.76 -34.31 -34.31
C SER A 157 -4.56 -34.80 -33.10
N SER A 158 -4.98 -36.07 -33.13
CA SER A 158 -5.65 -36.80 -32.04
C SER A 158 -4.69 -37.70 -31.24
N GLU A 159 -3.39 -37.50 -31.42
CA GLU A 159 -2.32 -38.19 -30.71
C GLU A 159 -1.92 -37.45 -29.43
N GLY A 160 -1.51 -38.21 -28.42
CA GLY A 160 -1.05 -37.70 -27.13
C GLY A 160 -1.91 -38.14 -25.94
N SER A 161 -1.60 -37.55 -24.78
CA SER A 161 -2.41 -37.69 -23.57
C SER A 161 -3.74 -36.93 -23.71
N ILE A 162 -4.69 -37.21 -22.81
CA ILE A 162 -5.95 -36.44 -22.71
C ILE A 162 -5.64 -34.94 -22.60
N ALA A 163 -4.63 -34.57 -21.81
CA ALA A 163 -4.21 -33.19 -21.64
C ALA A 163 -3.66 -32.56 -22.93
N ASP A 164 -2.90 -33.30 -23.74
CA ASP A 164 -2.36 -32.79 -25.01
C ASP A 164 -3.47 -32.46 -26.01
N MET A 165 -4.49 -33.33 -26.09
CA MET A 165 -5.65 -33.10 -26.94
C MET A 165 -6.52 -31.95 -26.42
N MET A 166 -6.72 -31.85 -25.10
CA MET A 166 -7.45 -30.71 -24.52
C MET A 166 -6.73 -29.39 -24.78
N ASN A 167 -5.42 -29.31 -24.54
CA ASN A 167 -4.65 -28.10 -24.80
C ASN A 167 -4.70 -27.71 -26.29
N ARG A 168 -4.69 -28.68 -27.19
CA ARG A 168 -4.80 -28.44 -28.64
C ARG A 168 -6.18 -27.92 -29.06
N LEU A 169 -7.24 -28.46 -28.48
CA LEU A 169 -8.61 -27.98 -28.71
C LEU A 169 -8.85 -26.60 -28.07
N GLU A 170 -8.26 -26.32 -26.90
CA GLU A 170 -8.28 -25.00 -26.28
C GLU A 170 -7.45 -23.99 -27.08
N GLU A 171 -6.27 -24.37 -27.58
CA GLU A 171 -5.49 -23.58 -28.54
C GLU A 171 -6.35 -23.23 -29.78
N LEU A 172 -7.18 -24.17 -30.26
CA LEU A 172 -8.12 -23.92 -31.36
C LEU A 172 -9.26 -22.96 -31.01
N LEU A 173 -9.79 -23.00 -29.78
CA LEU A 173 -10.85 -22.10 -29.31
C LEU A 173 -10.40 -20.63 -29.22
N ASN A 174 -9.10 -20.40 -29.05
CA ASN A 174 -8.52 -19.05 -29.11
C ASN A 174 -8.54 -18.44 -30.53
N PHE A 175 -8.89 -19.24 -31.55
CA PHE A 175 -9.13 -18.78 -32.92
C PHE A 175 -10.63 -18.58 -33.20
N LYS A 176 -11.25 -17.61 -32.50
CA LYS A 176 -12.69 -17.28 -32.63
C LYS A 176 -13.19 -16.98 -34.05
N ASP A 177 -12.30 -16.67 -35.00
CA ASP A 177 -12.65 -16.37 -36.41
C ASP A 177 -12.44 -17.53 -37.39
N ILE A 178 -11.90 -18.66 -36.92
CA ILE A 178 -11.45 -19.76 -37.77
C ILE A 178 -12.48 -20.88 -37.74
N TYR A 179 -13.61 -20.65 -38.40
CA TYR A 179 -14.43 -21.61 -39.19
C TYR A 179 -15.82 -20.98 -39.36
N PRO A 180 -15.98 -19.96 -40.23
CA PRO A 180 -15.97 -20.15 -41.68
C PRO A 180 -15.31 -19.01 -42.48
N LYS A 181 -14.42 -18.20 -41.86
CA LYS A 181 -13.62 -17.17 -42.56
C LYS A 181 -12.16 -17.55 -42.80
N LEU A 182 -11.79 -18.82 -42.53
CA LEU A 182 -10.44 -19.34 -42.75
C LEU A 182 -10.00 -19.33 -44.24
N PHE A 183 -10.89 -19.07 -45.20
CA PHE A 183 -10.53 -19.11 -46.63
C PHE A 183 -10.75 -17.81 -47.41
N LEU A 184 -11.21 -16.71 -46.79
CA LEU A 184 -11.58 -15.49 -47.55
C LEU A 184 -10.81 -14.21 -47.17
N LYS A 185 -9.97 -14.22 -46.12
CA LYS A 185 -9.10 -13.06 -45.79
C LYS A 185 -7.66 -13.43 -45.40
N LEU A 186 -7.18 -14.58 -45.89
CA LEU A 186 -5.78 -15.01 -45.80
C LEU A 186 -4.91 -14.27 -46.84
N GLN A 187 -4.81 -12.95 -46.71
CA GLN A 187 -3.83 -12.12 -47.43
C GLN A 187 -2.93 -11.30 -46.49
N LYS A 188 -3.21 -11.30 -45.17
CA LYS A 188 -2.44 -10.59 -44.15
C LYS A 188 -2.27 -11.53 -42.94
N ALA A 189 -1.05 -11.89 -42.58
CA ALA A 189 -0.75 -12.83 -41.49
C ALA A 189 0.14 -12.15 -40.44
N GLY A 190 -0.36 -12.03 -39.20
CA GLY A 190 0.37 -11.53 -38.04
C GLY A 190 -0.41 -11.84 -36.76
N GLY A 191 0.14 -12.70 -35.90
CA GLY A 191 -0.46 -13.21 -34.67
C GLY A 191 -0.52 -12.21 -33.52
N GLY A 192 0.17 -11.08 -33.67
CA GLY A 192 0.24 -10.00 -32.70
C GLY A 192 1.63 -9.86 -32.09
N VAL A 193 1.71 -8.97 -31.11
CA VAL A 193 2.90 -8.70 -30.31
C VAL A 193 2.58 -9.05 -28.87
N LEU A 194 3.29 -10.03 -28.32
CA LEU A 194 3.23 -10.43 -26.93
C LEU A 194 4.35 -9.71 -26.17
N HIS A 195 4.03 -9.06 -25.06
CA HIS A 195 5.02 -8.40 -24.22
C HIS A 195 4.79 -8.67 -22.75
N PHE A 196 5.89 -8.69 -21.98
CA PHE A 196 5.86 -8.84 -20.54
C PHE A 196 6.45 -7.62 -19.87
N SER A 197 5.69 -7.00 -18.98
CA SER A 197 6.08 -5.79 -18.25
C SER A 197 6.16 -6.06 -16.76
N CYS A 198 7.03 -5.36 -16.03
CA CYS A 198 6.93 -5.33 -14.57
C CYS A 198 5.77 -4.42 -14.12
N VAL A 199 5.50 -4.40 -12.81
CA VAL A 199 4.45 -3.57 -12.20
C VAL A 199 4.66 -2.06 -12.33
N HIS A 200 5.84 -1.61 -12.75
CA HIS A 200 6.16 -0.21 -13.06
C HIS A 200 5.98 0.11 -14.55
N GLY A 201 5.54 -0.85 -15.38
CA GLY A 201 5.30 -0.66 -16.81
C GLY A 201 6.52 -0.82 -17.72
N VAL A 202 7.71 -1.12 -17.18
CA VAL A 202 8.91 -1.42 -17.98
C VAL A 202 8.82 -2.83 -18.58
N VAL A 203 9.02 -2.93 -19.89
CA VAL A 203 8.96 -4.18 -20.68
C VAL A 203 10.27 -4.95 -20.60
N TYR A 204 10.21 -6.24 -20.27
CA TYR A 204 11.36 -7.17 -20.19
C TYR A 204 11.44 -8.14 -21.35
N TYR A 205 10.29 -8.51 -21.92
CA TYR A 205 10.18 -9.49 -22.99
C TYR A 205 9.28 -8.98 -24.09
N LEU A 206 9.68 -9.22 -25.33
CA LEU A 206 8.94 -8.88 -26.54
C LEU A 206 8.97 -10.07 -27.49
N ASN A 207 7.83 -10.49 -28.00
CA ASN A 207 7.73 -11.57 -28.98
C ASN A 207 6.74 -11.25 -30.08
N PHE A 208 7.21 -11.38 -31.32
CA PHE A 208 6.39 -11.24 -32.51
C PHE A 208 5.83 -12.61 -32.88
N LEU A 209 4.51 -12.68 -33.07
CA LEU A 209 3.83 -13.93 -33.32
C LEU A 209 3.35 -13.99 -34.77
N PHE A 210 3.50 -15.16 -35.39
CA PHE A 210 2.88 -15.48 -36.67
C PHE A 210 1.42 -15.91 -36.47
N TRP A 211 1.18 -16.73 -35.45
CA TRP A 211 -0.13 -17.25 -35.09
C TRP A 211 -0.68 -16.51 -33.90
N THR A 212 -2.01 -16.52 -33.76
CA THR A 212 -2.67 -15.96 -32.57
C THR A 212 -1.97 -16.42 -31.29
N GLU A 213 -1.81 -15.48 -30.37
CA GLU A 213 -1.27 -15.72 -29.04
C GLU A 213 -1.96 -16.92 -28.37
N SER A 214 -1.16 -17.74 -27.71
CA SER A 214 -1.64 -18.79 -26.82
C SER A 214 -0.72 -19.00 -25.61
N ALA A 215 -1.20 -19.78 -24.63
CA ALA A 215 -0.45 -20.19 -23.46
C ALA A 215 0.96 -20.74 -23.76
N ARG A 216 1.18 -21.29 -24.96
CA ARG A 216 2.48 -21.74 -25.45
C ARG A 216 3.50 -20.60 -25.53
N ASP A 217 3.11 -19.45 -26.07
CA ASP A 217 4.00 -18.31 -26.28
C ASP A 217 4.36 -17.65 -24.95
N HIS A 218 3.40 -17.57 -24.03
CA HIS A 218 3.65 -17.14 -22.66
C HIS A 218 4.64 -18.07 -21.94
N THR A 219 4.48 -19.38 -22.14
CA THR A 219 5.39 -20.37 -21.56
C THR A 219 6.81 -20.23 -22.11
N ASP A 220 6.97 -19.97 -23.42
CA ASP A 220 8.27 -19.71 -24.03
C ASP A 220 8.93 -18.45 -23.42
N GLY A 221 8.15 -17.38 -23.21
CA GLY A 221 8.65 -16.18 -22.52
C GLY A 221 9.06 -16.45 -21.06
N LEU A 222 8.25 -17.17 -20.29
CA LEU A 222 8.54 -17.51 -18.89
C LEU A 222 9.81 -18.36 -18.74
N LEU A 223 9.99 -19.35 -19.62
CA LEU A 223 11.16 -20.22 -19.63
C LEU A 223 12.44 -19.51 -20.13
N SER A 224 12.31 -18.31 -20.69
CA SER A 224 13.43 -17.49 -21.17
C SER A 224 14.10 -16.68 -20.07
N PHE A 225 13.46 -16.46 -18.92
CA PHE A 225 14.07 -15.75 -17.79
C PHE A 225 15.21 -16.55 -17.16
N LYS A 226 16.30 -15.86 -16.80
CA LYS A 226 17.38 -16.41 -15.98
C LYS A 226 16.87 -16.80 -14.59
N HIS A 227 16.13 -15.89 -13.96
CA HIS A 227 15.43 -16.11 -12.69
C HIS A 227 13.92 -15.97 -12.91
N PHE A 228 13.16 -17.02 -12.62
CA PHE A 228 11.72 -17.05 -12.89
C PHE A 228 10.96 -16.08 -11.98
N PRO A 229 10.04 -15.25 -12.51
CA PRO A 229 9.23 -14.34 -11.71
C PRO A 229 8.39 -15.12 -10.71
N THR A 230 8.25 -14.60 -9.49
CA THR A 230 7.43 -15.20 -8.43
C THR A 230 5.95 -15.16 -8.78
N CYS A 231 5.49 -14.08 -9.41
CA CYS A 231 4.11 -13.91 -9.83
C CYS A 231 4.02 -13.54 -11.31
N PHE A 232 3.22 -14.30 -12.05
CA PHE A 232 2.89 -14.05 -13.44
C PHE A 232 1.40 -13.70 -13.55
N ILE A 233 1.07 -12.61 -14.24
CA ILE A 233 -0.30 -12.09 -14.36
C ILE A 233 -0.68 -12.02 -15.83
N SER A 234 -1.81 -12.62 -16.21
CA SER A 234 -2.37 -12.52 -17.56
C SER A 234 -3.88 -12.79 -17.59
N ASP A 235 -4.52 -12.55 -18.72
CA ASP A 235 -5.94 -12.89 -18.98
C ASP A 235 -6.17 -14.40 -19.13
N VAL A 236 -5.15 -15.17 -19.53
CA VAL A 236 -5.17 -16.64 -19.71
C VAL A 236 -4.40 -17.41 -18.63
N ALA A 237 -4.30 -16.87 -17.41
CA ALA A 237 -3.46 -17.37 -16.32
C ALA A 237 -3.59 -18.88 -16.02
N GLY A 238 -4.82 -19.42 -15.96
CA GLY A 238 -5.05 -20.84 -15.75
C GLY A 238 -4.55 -21.74 -16.89
N GLN A 239 -4.66 -21.27 -18.15
CA GLN A 239 -4.15 -22.00 -19.31
C GLN A 239 -2.61 -22.01 -19.32
N VAL A 240 -1.99 -20.88 -19.01
CA VAL A 240 -0.52 -20.73 -18.90
C VAL A 240 0.02 -21.64 -17.80
N ALA A 241 -0.63 -21.67 -16.63
CA ALA A 241 -0.21 -22.52 -15.52
C ALA A 241 -0.13 -23.99 -15.92
N ARG A 242 -1.24 -24.53 -16.45
CA ARG A 242 -1.33 -25.93 -16.90
C ARG A 242 -0.36 -26.24 -18.03
N HIS A 243 -0.26 -25.38 -19.05
CA HIS A 243 0.65 -25.61 -20.17
C HIS A 243 2.12 -25.62 -19.73
N THR A 244 2.52 -24.66 -18.88
CA THR A 244 3.88 -24.55 -18.35
C THR A 244 4.21 -25.74 -17.46
N ASN A 245 3.30 -26.12 -16.55
CA ASN A 245 3.49 -27.28 -15.69
C ASN A 245 3.58 -28.57 -16.51
N ASN A 246 2.76 -28.78 -17.54
CA ASN A 246 2.89 -29.94 -18.42
C ASN A 246 4.26 -30.00 -19.10
N ARG A 247 4.78 -28.87 -19.59
CA ARG A 247 6.13 -28.80 -20.20
C ARG A 247 7.27 -29.02 -19.22
N THR A 248 7.05 -28.76 -17.94
CA THR A 248 8.07 -28.81 -16.88
C THR A 248 7.86 -29.97 -15.90
N LYS A 249 7.08 -31.00 -16.29
CA LYS A 249 6.78 -32.17 -15.45
C LYS A 249 6.15 -31.81 -14.10
N GLN A 250 5.29 -30.80 -14.09
CA GLN A 250 4.55 -30.25 -12.95
C GLN A 250 5.42 -29.56 -11.89
N LEU A 251 6.59 -29.04 -12.27
CA LEU A 251 7.54 -28.46 -11.31
C LEU A 251 7.55 -26.93 -11.28
N PHE A 252 6.99 -26.24 -12.29
CA PHE A 252 7.17 -24.79 -12.42
C PHE A 252 6.23 -23.98 -11.52
N PHE A 253 4.92 -24.03 -11.74
CA PHE A 253 3.92 -23.31 -10.95
C PHE A 253 3.54 -24.12 -9.72
N GLN A 254 4.36 -23.99 -8.68
CA GLN A 254 4.14 -24.61 -7.37
C GLN A 254 4.20 -23.55 -6.26
N PRO A 255 3.40 -23.66 -5.19
CA PRO A 255 2.47 -24.75 -4.88
C PRO A 255 1.14 -24.64 -5.65
N HIS A 256 0.36 -25.72 -5.59
CA HIS A 256 -1.05 -25.76 -6.00
C HIS A 256 -1.33 -25.36 -7.46
N ASP A 257 -0.45 -25.69 -8.41
CA ASP A 257 -0.60 -25.29 -9.82
C ASP A 257 -0.58 -23.76 -10.01
N GLY A 258 0.10 -23.04 -9.10
CA GLY A 258 0.28 -21.59 -9.12
C GLY A 258 -0.93 -20.78 -8.65
N ARG A 259 -1.85 -21.40 -7.88
CA ARG A 259 -2.95 -20.71 -7.19
C ARG A 259 -2.47 -20.15 -5.84
N LEU A 260 -3.16 -19.13 -5.33
CA LEU A 260 -2.81 -18.52 -4.03
C LEU A 260 -3.03 -19.45 -2.84
N CYS A 261 -3.91 -20.44 -2.96
CA CYS A 261 -4.13 -21.46 -1.93
C CYS A 261 -4.64 -22.78 -2.54
N ALA A 262 -4.68 -23.83 -1.71
CA ALA A 262 -5.15 -25.15 -2.12
C ALA A 262 -6.64 -25.12 -2.53
N PRO A 263 -7.05 -25.86 -3.58
CA PRO A 263 -8.45 -25.96 -4.03
C PRO A 263 -9.30 -26.87 -3.13
N THR A 264 -9.41 -26.54 -1.84
CA THR A 264 -10.28 -27.25 -0.88
C THR A 264 -11.73 -26.76 -1.01
N SER A 265 -12.70 -27.60 -0.63
CA SER A 265 -14.11 -27.23 -0.68
C SER A 265 -14.43 -25.98 0.14
N ASP A 266 -13.72 -25.72 1.24
CA ASP A 266 -13.91 -24.55 2.08
C ASP A 266 -13.33 -23.29 1.44
N ASN A 267 -12.12 -23.37 0.88
CA ASN A 267 -11.51 -22.25 0.14
C ASN A 267 -12.36 -21.85 -1.06
N LEU A 268 -12.91 -22.81 -1.80
CA LEU A 268 -13.78 -22.54 -2.95
C LEU A 268 -15.09 -21.85 -2.53
N LYS A 269 -15.68 -22.23 -1.39
CA LYS A 269 -16.88 -21.57 -0.85
C LYS A 269 -16.60 -20.14 -0.40
N LEU A 270 -15.50 -19.93 0.34
CA LEU A 270 -15.09 -18.60 0.81
C LEU A 270 -14.71 -17.68 -0.36
N ALA A 271 -14.01 -18.20 -1.37
CA ALA A 271 -13.68 -17.46 -2.58
C ALA A 271 -14.94 -17.10 -3.37
N ALA A 272 -15.92 -18.00 -3.47
CA ALA A 272 -17.20 -17.72 -4.12
C ALA A 272 -18.01 -16.61 -3.42
N LYS A 273 -17.87 -16.48 -2.09
CA LYS A 273 -18.46 -15.41 -1.28
C LYS A 273 -17.64 -14.11 -1.24
N LYS A 274 -16.46 -14.07 -1.87
CA LYS A 274 -15.48 -12.96 -1.77
C LYS A 274 -14.98 -12.69 -0.34
N GLU A 275 -15.01 -13.70 0.53
CA GLU A 275 -14.58 -13.61 1.95
C GLU A 275 -13.17 -14.18 2.18
N LEU A 276 -12.61 -14.92 1.22
CA LEU A 276 -11.30 -15.54 1.34
C LEU A 276 -10.17 -14.50 1.25
N LYS A 277 -9.33 -14.44 2.28
CA LYS A 277 -8.11 -13.62 2.32
C LYS A 277 -6.89 -14.49 2.66
N VAL A 278 -5.82 -14.34 1.90
CA VAL A 278 -4.55 -15.05 2.04
C VAL A 278 -3.42 -14.02 2.16
N ASP A 279 -2.58 -14.17 3.19
CA ASP A 279 -1.37 -13.36 3.34
C ASP A 279 -0.15 -14.16 2.87
N MET A 280 0.68 -13.52 2.04
CA MET A 280 1.86 -14.11 1.42
C MET A 280 3.09 -13.37 1.95
N GLN A 281 3.90 -14.04 2.78
CA GLN A 281 5.03 -13.37 3.46
C GLN A 281 6.06 -12.78 2.49
N TRP A 282 6.27 -13.42 1.32
CA TRP A 282 7.22 -12.93 0.32
C TRP A 282 6.82 -11.61 -0.33
N VAL A 283 5.55 -11.18 -0.24
CA VAL A 283 5.06 -9.90 -0.81
C VAL A 283 5.73 -8.72 -0.12
N LYS A 284 6.02 -8.83 1.17
CA LYS A 284 6.74 -7.80 1.95
C LYS A 284 8.15 -7.53 1.38
N ASN A 285 8.74 -8.53 0.73
CA ASN A 285 10.07 -8.42 0.14
C ASN A 285 10.07 -7.65 -1.19
N LEU A 286 8.91 -7.38 -1.81
CA LEU A 286 8.83 -6.55 -3.02
C LEU A 286 9.30 -5.10 -2.79
N ARG A 287 9.27 -4.63 -1.53
CA ARG A 287 9.78 -3.33 -1.10
C ARG A 287 11.24 -3.37 -0.61
N SER A 288 11.88 -4.55 -0.60
CA SER A 288 13.25 -4.73 -0.12
C SER A 288 14.27 -4.53 -1.25
N PRO A 289 15.29 -3.67 -1.11
CA PRO A 289 16.09 -3.19 -2.24
C PRO A 289 17.26 -4.07 -2.68
N PHE A 290 17.47 -5.28 -2.12
CA PHE A 290 18.63 -6.10 -2.53
C PHE A 290 18.32 -7.60 -2.74
N PRO A 291 18.84 -8.19 -3.84
CA PRO A 291 18.79 -9.63 -4.05
C PRO A 291 19.59 -10.37 -2.96
N SER A 292 19.00 -11.44 -2.43
CA SER A 292 19.67 -12.35 -1.49
C SER A 292 20.90 -13.02 -2.13
N GLN A 293 21.99 -13.21 -1.35
CA GLN A 293 23.24 -13.81 -1.85
C GLN A 293 22.98 -15.20 -2.46
N GLU A 294 23.54 -15.41 -3.66
CA GLU A 294 23.44 -16.66 -4.41
C GLU A 294 24.09 -17.82 -3.64
N ASN A 295 23.30 -18.85 -3.31
CA ASN A 295 23.83 -20.21 -3.31
C ASN A 295 23.48 -20.80 -4.68
N PRO A 296 24.44 -21.38 -5.42
CA PRO A 296 24.15 -22.01 -6.71
C PRO A 296 23.30 -23.27 -6.47
N ASP A 297 21.98 -23.13 -6.51
CA ASP A 297 21.07 -24.27 -6.63
C ASP A 297 21.23 -24.87 -8.02
N ASN A 298 21.57 -26.17 -8.10
CA ASN A 298 21.83 -26.86 -9.36
C ASN A 298 20.57 -27.05 -10.24
N ASP A 299 19.36 -26.80 -9.72
CA ASP A 299 18.10 -26.91 -10.47
C ASP A 299 17.37 -25.56 -10.56
N ARG A 300 17.31 -25.01 -11.80
CA ARG A 300 16.67 -23.72 -12.10
C ARG A 300 15.17 -23.69 -11.74
N LEU A 301 14.49 -24.83 -11.76
CA LEU A 301 13.06 -24.91 -11.41
C LEU A 301 12.81 -24.76 -9.91
N GLN A 302 13.81 -25.07 -9.07
CA GLN A 302 13.73 -24.95 -7.61
C GLN A 302 14.46 -23.72 -7.08
N ALA A 303 15.23 -23.03 -7.93
CA ALA A 303 15.96 -21.84 -7.57
C ALA A 303 15.04 -20.74 -6.99
N ARG A 304 15.46 -20.16 -5.88
CA ARG A 304 14.75 -19.04 -5.25
C ARG A 304 14.87 -17.78 -6.12
N HIS A 305 13.81 -16.99 -6.17
CA HIS A 305 13.87 -15.72 -6.88
C HIS A 305 14.68 -14.70 -6.04
N PRO A 306 15.64 -13.96 -6.62
CA PRO A 306 16.61 -13.16 -5.86
C PRO A 306 15.97 -12.13 -4.91
N ILE A 307 14.87 -11.50 -5.33
CA ILE A 307 14.16 -10.45 -4.57
C ILE A 307 13.24 -11.04 -3.50
N THR A 308 12.43 -12.05 -3.85
CA THR A 308 11.37 -12.54 -2.97
C THR A 308 11.85 -13.63 -2.02
N GLY A 309 12.99 -14.26 -2.32
CA GLY A 309 13.58 -15.33 -1.52
C GLY A 309 12.82 -16.66 -1.59
N THR A 310 11.77 -16.76 -2.42
CA THR A 310 10.92 -17.95 -2.54
C THR A 310 11.15 -18.70 -3.85
N CYS A 311 10.99 -20.03 -3.82
CA CYS A 311 10.90 -20.88 -4.99
C CYS A 311 9.46 -21.04 -5.49
N GLU A 312 8.48 -20.47 -4.78
CA GLU A 312 7.06 -20.54 -5.16
C GLU A 312 6.77 -19.65 -6.37
N ARG A 313 5.83 -20.09 -7.21
CA ARG A 313 5.49 -19.46 -8.48
C ARG A 313 3.98 -19.47 -8.67
N TYR A 314 3.41 -18.28 -8.92
CA TYR A 314 1.97 -18.08 -9.06
C TYR A 314 1.61 -17.59 -10.46
N SER A 315 0.45 -18.06 -10.97
CA SER A 315 -0.15 -17.59 -12.21
C SER A 315 -1.55 -17.06 -11.88
N LEU A 316 -1.72 -15.74 -11.95
CA LEU A 316 -2.89 -15.01 -11.46
C LEU A 316 -3.59 -14.24 -12.58
N TYR A 317 -4.91 -14.03 -12.42
CA TYR A 317 -5.67 -13.24 -13.39
C TYR A 317 -5.52 -11.74 -13.17
N ASP A 318 -5.41 -11.01 -14.27
CA ASP A 318 -5.55 -9.56 -14.26
C ASP A 318 -6.95 -9.13 -13.74
N ARG A 319 -7.00 -7.96 -13.10
CA ARG A 319 -8.18 -7.36 -12.45
C ARG A 319 -9.38 -7.27 -13.37
N PHE A 320 -9.18 -6.92 -14.64
CA PHE A 320 -10.26 -6.66 -15.59
C PHE A 320 -10.81 -7.93 -16.27
N HIS A 321 -10.07 -9.05 -16.20
CA HIS A 321 -10.40 -10.29 -16.92
C HIS A 321 -10.91 -11.44 -16.04
N GLN A 322 -11.35 -11.15 -14.80
CA GLN A 322 -11.78 -12.18 -13.84
C GLN A 322 -13.21 -12.76 -14.09
N LYS A 323 -13.99 -12.17 -15.01
CA LYS A 323 -15.43 -12.45 -15.17
C LYS A 323 -15.76 -13.76 -15.91
N ASN A 324 -14.82 -14.34 -16.66
CA ASN A 324 -15.09 -15.46 -17.60
C ASN A 324 -14.72 -16.86 -17.06
N GLN A 325 -14.57 -17.03 -15.75
CA GLN A 325 -14.06 -18.27 -15.15
C GLN A 325 -15.16 -19.30 -14.91
N LYS A 326 -15.16 -20.39 -15.68
CA LYS A 326 -16.14 -21.50 -15.55
C LYS A 326 -15.76 -22.55 -14.49
N ARG A 327 -14.45 -22.77 -14.24
CA ARG A 327 -13.96 -23.73 -13.26
C ARG A 327 -13.89 -23.11 -11.85
N PRO A 328 -14.47 -23.74 -10.80
CA PRO A 328 -14.49 -23.18 -9.46
C PRO A 328 -13.11 -22.83 -8.90
N GLU A 329 -12.10 -23.65 -9.18
CA GLU A 329 -10.72 -23.51 -8.71
C GLU A 329 -9.97 -22.31 -9.32
N GLU A 330 -10.42 -21.78 -10.45
CA GLU A 330 -9.82 -20.59 -11.07
C GLU A 330 -10.08 -19.33 -10.25
N LYS A 331 -11.13 -19.33 -9.42
CA LYS A 331 -11.38 -18.23 -8.47
C LYS A 331 -10.21 -18.00 -7.52
N LEU A 332 -9.43 -19.05 -7.23
CA LEU A 332 -8.24 -19.00 -6.36
C LEU A 332 -7.01 -18.34 -7.00
N ARG A 333 -7.11 -17.93 -8.27
CA ARG A 333 -6.10 -17.14 -8.99
C ARG A 333 -6.42 -15.64 -9.00
N SER A 334 -7.45 -15.20 -8.30
CA SER A 334 -7.83 -13.78 -8.23
C SER A 334 -6.88 -13.01 -7.30
N LEU A 335 -6.35 -11.88 -7.78
CA LEU A 335 -5.59 -10.93 -6.96
C LEU A 335 -6.37 -10.45 -5.72
N ASN A 336 -7.70 -10.47 -5.75
CA ASN A 336 -8.55 -10.03 -4.63
C ASN A 336 -8.40 -10.91 -3.38
N ILE A 337 -7.92 -12.15 -3.54
CA ILE A 337 -7.69 -13.07 -2.43
C ILE A 337 -6.44 -12.68 -1.64
N CYS A 338 -5.49 -11.94 -2.22
CA CYS A 338 -4.29 -11.48 -1.53
C CYS A 338 -4.25 -9.94 -1.50
N PRO A 339 -4.89 -9.30 -0.49
CA PRO A 339 -4.98 -7.84 -0.41
C PRO A 339 -3.61 -7.16 -0.40
N THR A 340 -2.61 -7.76 0.26
CA THR A 340 -1.24 -7.23 0.30
C THR A 340 -0.62 -7.19 -1.09
N LEU A 341 -0.67 -8.29 -1.85
CA LEU A 341 -0.19 -8.31 -3.23
C LEU A 341 -1.00 -7.36 -4.13
N ARG A 342 -2.31 -7.26 -3.91
CA ARG A 342 -3.17 -6.34 -4.65
C ARG A 342 -2.73 -4.89 -4.47
N THR A 343 -2.33 -4.47 -3.28
CA THR A 343 -1.87 -3.10 -3.03
C THR A 343 -0.53 -2.81 -3.72
N GLU A 344 0.37 -3.79 -3.80
CA GLU A 344 1.70 -3.60 -4.41
C GLU A 344 1.70 -3.68 -5.95
N VAL A 345 0.68 -4.30 -6.56
CA VAL A 345 0.68 -4.62 -7.99
C VAL A 345 -0.28 -3.73 -8.76
N ASN A 346 0.27 -2.90 -9.64
CA ASN A 346 -0.47 -2.30 -10.72
C ASN A 346 -0.58 -3.28 -11.91
N SER A 347 -1.75 -3.88 -12.11
CA SER A 347 -1.97 -4.86 -13.18
C SER A 347 -2.45 -4.23 -14.50
N SER A 348 -2.81 -2.94 -14.52
CA SER A 348 -3.27 -2.25 -15.74
C SER A 348 -2.13 -1.78 -16.65
N VAL A 349 -0.88 -1.88 -16.20
CA VAL A 349 0.31 -1.36 -16.90
C VAL A 349 0.48 -1.92 -18.32
N ALA A 350 0.10 -3.18 -18.53
CA ALA A 350 0.20 -3.81 -19.84
C ALA A 350 -0.87 -3.25 -20.82
N GLU A 351 -2.09 -3.02 -20.34
CA GLU A 351 -3.17 -2.41 -21.12
C GLU A 351 -2.86 -0.93 -21.46
N GLN A 352 -2.31 -0.19 -20.51
CA GLN A 352 -1.88 1.21 -20.71
C GLN A 352 -0.82 1.30 -21.81
N PHE A 353 0.19 0.42 -21.78
CA PHE A 353 1.19 0.36 -22.83
C PHE A 353 0.56 0.00 -24.19
N ASN A 354 -0.36 -0.96 -24.21
CA ASN A 354 -1.10 -1.34 -25.42
C ASN A 354 -1.92 -0.19 -26.02
N ARG A 355 -2.43 0.71 -25.18
CA ARG A 355 -3.13 1.94 -25.59
C ARG A 355 -2.18 2.98 -26.20
N GLU A 356 -1.02 3.19 -25.57
CA GLU A 356 0.02 4.10 -26.08
C GLU A 356 0.49 3.64 -27.46
N LEU A 357 0.75 2.33 -27.58
CA LEU A 357 1.04 1.65 -28.83
C LEU A 357 -0.10 1.80 -29.87
N ALA A 358 -1.36 1.65 -29.47
CA ALA A 358 -2.50 1.75 -30.39
C ALA A 358 -2.55 3.09 -31.16
N SER A 359 -2.04 4.18 -30.58
CA SER A 359 -1.98 5.50 -31.23
C SER A 359 -1.11 5.53 -32.50
N VAL A 360 -0.05 4.71 -32.55
CA VAL A 360 0.89 4.63 -33.67
C VAL A 360 0.66 3.41 -34.57
N ARG A 361 -0.35 2.61 -34.25
CA ARG A 361 -0.66 1.33 -34.94
C ARG A 361 -0.82 1.50 -36.45
N TYR A 362 -1.52 2.54 -36.90
CA TYR A 362 -1.75 2.75 -38.32
C TYR A 362 -0.44 2.83 -39.11
N SER A 363 0.52 3.64 -38.63
CA SER A 363 1.82 3.82 -39.28
C SER A 363 2.69 2.58 -39.22
N LEU A 364 2.67 1.87 -38.08
CA LEU A 364 3.43 0.64 -37.91
C LEU A 364 2.94 -0.47 -38.84
N CYS A 365 1.63 -0.62 -39.01
CA CYS A 365 1.06 -1.66 -39.86
C CYS A 365 1.29 -1.47 -41.37
N GLN A 366 1.83 -0.32 -41.80
CA GLN A 366 2.24 -0.09 -43.20
C GLN A 366 3.69 -0.52 -43.46
N MET A 367 4.44 -0.91 -42.43
CA MET A 367 5.84 -1.31 -42.55
C MET A 367 5.98 -2.77 -42.95
N ASN A 368 7.06 -3.11 -43.65
CA ASN A 368 7.46 -4.50 -43.83
C ASN A 368 7.98 -5.11 -42.50
N GLU A 369 8.02 -6.44 -42.40
CA GLU A 369 8.37 -7.15 -41.14
C GLU A 369 9.70 -6.69 -40.51
N PRO A 370 10.81 -6.57 -41.25
CA PRO A 370 12.07 -6.10 -40.69
C PRO A 370 11.98 -4.70 -40.06
N HIS A 371 11.35 -3.75 -40.76
CA HIS A 371 11.19 -2.38 -40.27
C HIS A 371 10.20 -2.31 -39.11
N PHE A 372 9.11 -3.07 -39.16
CA PHE A 372 8.12 -3.17 -38.09
C PHE A 372 8.79 -3.62 -36.77
N LYS A 373 9.54 -4.72 -36.81
CA LYS A 373 10.21 -5.25 -35.62
C LYS A 373 11.23 -4.30 -35.03
N GLN A 374 12.06 -3.70 -35.89
CA GLN A 374 13.05 -2.74 -35.43
C GLN A 374 12.39 -1.51 -34.81
N THR A 375 11.30 -1.03 -35.42
CA THR A 375 10.57 0.14 -34.91
C THR A 375 9.92 -0.16 -33.57
N VAL A 376 9.24 -1.30 -33.44
CA VAL A 376 8.63 -1.71 -32.16
C VAL A 376 9.70 -1.92 -31.08
N ARG A 377 10.85 -2.52 -31.41
CA ARG A 377 11.97 -2.66 -30.46
C ARG A 377 12.47 -1.30 -29.96
N VAL A 378 12.62 -0.33 -30.86
CA VAL A 378 13.02 1.06 -30.51
C VAL A 378 11.94 1.77 -29.69
N LEU A 379 10.66 1.64 -30.05
CA LEU A 379 9.56 2.26 -29.30
C LEU A 379 9.51 1.74 -27.86
N ILE A 380 9.71 0.44 -27.66
CA ILE A 380 9.77 -0.16 -26.32
C ILE A 380 11.00 0.34 -25.56
N ASP A 381 12.15 0.46 -26.21
CA ASP A 381 13.36 0.99 -25.56
C ASP A 381 13.15 2.43 -25.08
N LEU A 382 12.56 3.28 -25.92
CA LEU A 382 12.20 4.66 -25.57
C LEU A 382 11.15 4.74 -24.46
N HIS A 383 10.15 3.85 -24.47
CA HIS A 383 9.15 3.72 -23.41
C HIS A 383 9.81 3.34 -22.07
N ASN A 384 10.63 2.29 -22.09
CA ASN A 384 11.38 1.84 -20.92
C ASN A 384 12.31 2.93 -20.40
N GLU A 385 13.01 3.61 -21.30
CA GLU A 385 13.92 4.70 -20.97
C GLU A 385 13.17 5.90 -20.39
N LYS A 386 11.99 6.26 -20.90
CA LYS A 386 11.12 7.31 -20.35
C LYS A 386 10.77 7.01 -18.89
N ILE A 387 10.26 5.80 -18.60
CA ILE A 387 9.90 5.39 -17.23
C ILE A 387 11.14 5.41 -16.33
N ASN A 388 12.23 4.78 -16.77
CA ASN A 388 13.46 4.68 -16.01
C ASN A 388 14.11 6.06 -15.76
N ARG A 389 14.10 6.96 -16.74
CA ARG A 389 14.63 8.33 -16.60
C ARG A 389 13.76 9.17 -15.68
N SER A 390 12.43 9.09 -15.78
CA SER A 390 11.53 9.77 -14.85
C SER A 390 11.78 9.30 -13.41
N PHE A 391 11.82 7.98 -13.19
CA PHE A 391 12.14 7.42 -11.87
C PHE A 391 13.55 7.83 -11.42
N LYS A 392 14.55 7.77 -12.30
CA LYS A 392 15.91 8.22 -11.98
C LYS A 392 15.95 9.70 -11.61
N ALA A 393 15.28 10.57 -12.37
CA ALA A 393 15.26 12.01 -12.11
C ALA A 393 14.53 12.31 -10.80
N GLU A 394 13.44 11.60 -10.50
CA GLU A 394 12.75 11.67 -9.21
C GLU A 394 13.67 11.22 -8.09
N MET A 395 14.34 10.07 -8.22
CA MET A 395 15.27 9.56 -7.21
C MET A 395 16.51 10.45 -7.05
N GLU A 396 17.07 11.03 -8.12
CA GLU A 396 18.19 11.97 -8.10
C GLU A 396 17.78 13.31 -7.48
N ALA A 397 16.55 13.78 -7.74
CA ALA A 397 15.99 14.97 -7.11
C ALA A 397 15.71 14.73 -5.62
N LEU A 398 15.25 13.52 -5.25
CA LEU A 398 15.09 13.11 -3.86
C LEU A 398 16.45 13.04 -3.18
N CYS A 399 17.44 12.31 -3.71
CA CYS A 399 18.72 12.14 -3.02
C CYS A 399 19.74 13.27 -3.20
N ASN A 400 19.45 14.28 -4.03
CA ASN A 400 20.36 15.38 -4.42
C ASN A 400 21.77 14.92 -4.83
N MET A 401 21.86 13.73 -5.43
CA MET A 401 23.09 13.08 -5.88
C MET A 401 22.86 12.42 -7.22
N LYS A 402 23.91 12.27 -8.03
CA LYS A 402 23.83 11.49 -9.26
C LYS A 402 23.78 10.00 -8.93
N LEU A 403 22.79 9.32 -9.47
CA LEU A 403 22.60 7.88 -9.32
C LEU A 403 23.11 7.15 -10.55
N SER A 404 23.60 5.94 -10.35
CA SER A 404 24.08 5.05 -11.41
C SER A 404 23.40 3.70 -11.32
N ILE A 405 23.42 2.95 -12.41
CA ILE A 405 22.86 1.59 -12.44
C ILE A 405 23.89 0.69 -11.73
N GLY A 406 23.47 0.04 -10.65
CA GLY A 406 24.29 -0.93 -9.91
C GLY A 406 24.39 -2.28 -10.63
N LEU A 407 25.17 -3.20 -10.06
CA LEU A 407 25.46 -4.53 -10.64
C LEU A 407 24.20 -5.37 -10.96
N HIS A 408 23.10 -5.13 -10.25
CA HIS A 408 21.84 -5.86 -10.41
C HIS A 408 20.81 -5.15 -11.30
N GLY A 409 21.19 -4.04 -11.95
CA GLY A 409 20.31 -3.26 -12.82
C GLY A 409 19.42 -2.25 -12.09
N MET A 410 19.47 -2.22 -10.75
CA MET A 410 18.75 -1.25 -9.93
C MET A 410 19.57 0.03 -9.75
N LEU A 411 18.90 1.17 -9.57
CA LEU A 411 19.60 2.42 -9.24
C LEU A 411 20.29 2.32 -7.88
N GLY A 412 21.55 2.72 -7.86
CA GLY A 412 22.37 2.84 -6.66
C GLY A 412 23.33 4.03 -6.77
N LEU A 413 24.00 4.33 -5.67
CA LEU A 413 25.02 5.38 -5.65
C LEU A 413 26.21 4.98 -6.52
N GLN A 414 26.79 5.95 -7.22
CA GLN A 414 27.96 5.73 -8.07
C GLN A 414 29.14 5.25 -7.22
N SER A 415 29.46 3.95 -7.30
CA SER A 415 30.69 3.42 -6.73
C SER A 415 31.86 4.00 -7.53
N ALA A 416 32.82 4.59 -6.84
CA ALA A 416 34.05 5.08 -7.44
C ALA A 416 34.97 3.90 -7.81
N GLU A 417 34.63 3.14 -8.85
CA GLU A 417 35.57 2.16 -9.42
C GLU A 417 35.59 2.22 -10.94
N GLY A 418 36.75 2.65 -11.43
CA GLY A 418 37.06 2.69 -12.85
C GLY A 418 38.53 3.01 -13.13
N LYS A 419 39.48 2.58 -12.27
CA LYS A 419 40.90 2.40 -12.62
C LYS A 419 41.54 1.33 -11.73
N VAL A 420 41.57 0.10 -12.22
CA VAL A 420 42.52 -0.91 -11.77
C VAL A 420 43.90 -0.48 -12.28
N GLY A 421 44.61 0.31 -11.48
CA GLY A 421 46.02 0.56 -11.63
C GLY A 421 46.69 0.11 -10.34
N ASN A 422 47.58 -0.87 -10.43
CA ASN A 422 48.42 -1.33 -9.32
C ASN A 422 49.04 -0.14 -8.57
N VAL A 423 48.53 0.17 -7.38
CA VAL A 423 49.22 1.04 -6.42
C VAL A 423 49.71 0.15 -5.29
N ASN A 424 51.03 0.03 -5.21
CA ASN A 424 51.74 -0.54 -4.08
C ASN A 424 51.23 0.12 -2.78
N ILE A 425 50.64 -0.70 -1.90
CA ILE A 425 50.33 -0.28 -0.54
C ILE A 425 51.68 -0.16 0.20
N GLN A 426 52.12 1.08 0.46
CA GLN A 426 53.01 1.32 1.59
C GLN A 426 52.18 1.26 2.87
N PRO A 427 52.60 0.49 3.88
CA PRO A 427 51.95 0.50 5.18
C PRO A 427 52.53 1.68 5.96
N ASP A 428 51.76 2.76 6.12
CA ASP A 428 51.88 3.66 7.27
C ASP A 428 50.78 4.75 7.26
N SER A 429 49.70 4.50 8.01
CA SER A 429 49.11 5.48 8.95
C SER A 429 47.92 4.84 9.66
N ILE A 430 48.17 4.26 10.83
CA ILE A 430 47.11 3.90 11.77
C ILE A 430 46.55 5.21 12.32
N VAL A 431 45.49 5.73 11.72
CA VAL A 431 44.62 6.71 12.36
C VAL A 431 43.78 5.95 13.38
N LYS A 432 44.07 6.13 14.68
CA LYS A 432 43.22 5.61 15.75
C LYS A 432 41.84 6.28 15.64
N SER A 433 40.81 5.49 15.36
CA SER A 433 39.41 5.91 15.42
C SER A 433 39.07 6.43 16.82
N SER A 434 38.35 7.55 16.90
CA SER A 434 37.84 8.13 18.15
C SER A 434 36.52 7.50 18.61
N PHE A 435 35.88 6.72 17.74
CA PHE A 435 34.65 6.00 18.08
C PHE A 435 34.92 4.88 19.10
N LEU A 436 34.36 5.01 20.29
CA LEU A 436 34.43 4.02 21.34
C LEU A 436 33.10 3.25 21.42
N ALA A 437 33.04 2.07 20.81
CA ALA A 437 31.84 1.22 20.82
C ALA A 437 31.29 0.99 22.24
N GLN A 438 32.19 0.90 23.23
CA GLN A 438 31.86 0.70 24.65
C GLN A 438 30.93 1.78 25.25
N LEU A 439 30.92 3.00 24.72
CA LEU A 439 30.02 4.07 25.17
C LEU A 439 28.56 3.82 24.76
N TYR A 440 28.36 2.98 23.74
CA TYR A 440 27.07 2.67 23.13
C TYR A 440 26.74 1.18 23.25
N ASP A 441 27.37 0.48 24.19
CA ASP A 441 27.11 -0.93 24.45
C ASP A 441 25.70 -1.10 25.02
N VAL A 442 25.08 -2.21 24.62
CA VAL A 442 23.69 -2.53 24.97
C VAL A 442 23.65 -3.86 25.71
N ASP A 443 23.00 -3.85 26.87
CA ASP A 443 22.76 -5.05 27.68
C ASP A 443 21.90 -6.08 26.92
N ASP A 444 22.25 -7.36 27.03
CA ASP A 444 21.52 -8.44 26.35
C ASP A 444 20.05 -8.52 26.77
N LYS A 445 19.74 -8.11 28.01
CA LYS A 445 18.36 -8.00 28.51
C LYS A 445 17.55 -7.00 27.70
N ASP A 446 18.14 -5.86 27.35
CA ASP A 446 17.47 -4.81 26.58
C ASP A 446 17.35 -5.19 25.10
N LYS A 447 18.34 -5.93 24.56
CA LYS A 447 18.23 -6.53 23.22
C LYS A 447 17.08 -7.53 23.13
N GLU A 448 16.97 -8.44 24.10
CA GLU A 448 15.88 -9.43 24.13
C GLU A 448 14.51 -8.77 24.35
N LYS A 449 14.46 -7.70 25.14
CA LYS A 449 13.25 -6.87 25.29
C LYS A 449 12.82 -6.24 23.97
N LEU A 450 13.76 -5.65 23.23
CA LEU A 450 13.50 -5.06 21.90
C LEU A 450 13.08 -6.13 20.89
N LYS A 451 13.74 -7.30 20.88
CA LYS A 451 13.38 -8.44 20.06
C LYS A 451 11.97 -8.94 20.34
N LYS A 452 11.58 -9.04 21.63
CA LYS A 452 10.22 -9.39 22.03
C LYS A 452 9.19 -8.41 21.47
N LEU A 453 9.48 -7.10 21.54
CA LEU A 453 8.61 -6.04 21.01
C LEU A 453 8.45 -6.10 19.48
N LEU A 454 9.52 -6.41 18.75
CA LEU A 454 9.51 -6.39 17.28
C LEU A 454 9.05 -7.72 16.65
N CYS A 455 9.11 -8.83 17.38
CA CYS A 455 8.76 -10.17 16.91
C CYS A 455 7.25 -10.45 17.02
N GLY A 456 6.60 -10.81 15.90
CA GLY A 456 5.18 -11.13 15.83
C GLY A 456 4.35 -10.04 15.15
N SER A 457 3.10 -10.37 14.81
CA SER A 457 2.15 -9.43 14.19
C SER A 457 1.43 -8.63 15.29
N ARG A 458 1.75 -7.34 15.43
CA ARG A 458 1.17 -6.38 16.38
C ARG A 458 0.65 -5.16 15.63
N ASP A 459 -0.24 -4.39 16.25
CA ASP A 459 -0.62 -3.08 15.72
C ASP A 459 0.59 -2.13 15.76
N GLU A 460 1.08 -1.77 14.57
CA GLU A 460 2.31 -1.01 14.41
C GLU A 460 2.15 0.49 14.69
N ASN A 461 0.92 1.00 14.61
CA ASN A 461 0.61 2.41 14.80
C ASN A 461 0.28 2.76 16.26
N GLN A 462 0.11 1.75 17.12
CA GLN A 462 -0.13 1.97 18.53
C GLN A 462 1.11 2.60 19.18
N ALA A 463 0.93 3.76 19.82
CA ALA A 463 1.97 4.39 20.63
C ALA A 463 2.35 3.48 21.81
N LEU A 464 3.64 3.19 21.92
CA LEU A 464 4.23 2.43 23.01
C LEU A 464 4.43 3.30 24.25
N THR A 465 4.87 4.54 24.04
CA THR A 465 5.14 5.50 25.10
C THR A 465 5.27 6.91 24.52
N HIS A 466 5.41 7.88 25.41
CA HIS A 466 5.50 9.31 25.12
C HIS A 466 6.61 9.90 26.00
N SER A 467 7.56 10.66 25.42
CA SER A 467 8.53 11.42 26.24
C SER A 467 7.86 12.67 26.82
N THR A 468 7.06 13.33 25.99
CA THR A 468 6.11 14.37 26.37
C THR A 468 4.76 14.06 25.71
N ARG A 469 3.67 14.74 26.08
CA ARG A 469 2.39 14.58 25.37
C ARG A 469 2.48 14.84 23.85
N ARG A 470 3.56 15.46 23.36
CA ARG A 470 3.74 15.86 21.96
C ARG A 470 4.47 14.83 21.10
N TYR A 471 5.30 13.97 21.68
CA TYR A 471 6.17 13.09 20.91
C TYR A 471 5.89 11.63 21.30
N PRO A 472 4.99 10.94 20.58
CA PRO A 472 4.78 9.50 20.72
C PRO A 472 5.91 8.71 20.06
N VAL A 473 6.05 7.44 20.45
CA VAL A 473 6.82 6.46 19.67
C VAL A 473 6.00 5.17 19.55
N SER A 474 5.85 4.67 18.34
CA SER A 474 5.12 3.43 18.00
C SER A 474 6.07 2.29 17.64
N ILE A 475 5.52 1.08 17.41
CA ILE A 475 6.34 -0.06 16.95
C ILE A 475 6.92 0.23 15.55
N LYS A 476 6.16 0.90 14.67
CA LYS A 476 6.65 1.34 13.36
C LYS A 476 7.88 2.23 13.49
N ASP A 477 7.85 3.17 14.43
CA ASP A 477 8.97 4.08 14.69
C ASP A 477 10.19 3.32 15.22
N MET A 478 9.97 2.36 16.14
CA MET A 478 11.05 1.50 16.63
C MET A 478 11.73 0.69 15.52
N ARG A 479 10.95 0.18 14.56
CA ARG A 479 11.47 -0.54 13.38
C ARG A 479 12.27 0.37 12.44
N SER A 480 11.95 1.66 12.40
CA SER A 480 12.73 2.65 11.63
C SER A 480 14.13 2.89 12.24
N VAL A 481 14.28 2.73 13.56
CA VAL A 481 15.56 2.88 14.25
C VAL A 481 16.39 1.60 14.13
N CYS A 482 15.83 0.46 14.55
CA CYS A 482 16.51 -0.83 14.56
C CYS A 482 15.52 -1.95 14.16
N PRO A 483 15.45 -2.34 12.88
CA PRO A 483 14.55 -3.41 12.44
C PRO A 483 15.02 -4.78 12.94
N LEU A 484 14.13 -5.77 12.92
CA LEU A 484 14.38 -7.10 13.49
C LEU A 484 15.56 -7.81 12.83
N GLU A 485 15.76 -7.58 11.54
CA GLU A 485 16.86 -8.14 10.74
C GLU A 485 18.22 -7.52 11.12
N LEU A 486 18.22 -6.29 11.62
CA LEU A 486 19.43 -5.64 12.16
C LEU A 486 19.79 -6.23 13.53
N LEU A 487 18.78 -6.60 14.34
CA LEU A 487 18.97 -7.28 15.62
C LEU A 487 19.45 -8.72 15.48
N ALA A 488 19.09 -9.36 14.37
CA ALA A 488 19.48 -10.74 14.06
C ALA A 488 20.81 -10.84 13.30
N ASP A 489 21.56 -9.73 13.17
CA ASP A 489 22.81 -9.60 12.38
C ASP A 489 22.68 -10.08 10.93
N SER A 490 21.46 -10.15 10.38
CA SER A 490 21.15 -10.81 9.11
C SER A 490 20.98 -9.84 7.94
N SER A 491 20.89 -8.52 8.20
CA SER A 491 20.66 -7.49 7.16
C SER A 491 21.66 -6.34 7.20
N LEU A 492 22.19 -5.95 6.03
CA LEU A 492 23.00 -4.74 5.82
C LEU A 492 22.15 -3.48 5.52
N ALA A 493 20.83 -3.64 5.31
CA ALA A 493 19.93 -2.54 4.97
C ALA A 493 19.41 -1.83 6.23
N MET A 494 19.53 -0.50 6.24
CA MET A 494 19.10 0.36 7.34
C MET A 494 17.99 1.29 6.84
N PRO A 495 16.79 1.30 7.45
CA PRO A 495 15.70 2.17 7.04
C PRO A 495 15.94 3.62 7.50
N TRP A 496 15.26 4.56 6.83
CA TRP A 496 15.15 5.93 7.31
C TRP A 496 14.43 5.96 8.66
N LEU A 497 14.91 6.81 9.58
CA LEU A 497 14.19 7.06 10.83
C LEU A 497 12.95 7.91 10.53
N THR A 498 11.85 7.63 11.22
CA THR A 498 10.67 8.48 11.18
C THR A 498 10.87 9.76 11.99
N ASP A 499 10.13 10.80 11.65
CA ASP A 499 10.11 12.07 12.38
C ASP A 499 9.79 11.84 13.86
N ASP A 500 8.81 10.99 14.15
CA ASP A 500 8.40 10.64 15.52
C ASP A 500 9.53 9.93 16.28
N ALA A 501 10.31 9.04 15.63
CA ALA A 501 11.47 8.41 16.27
C ALA A 501 12.55 9.43 16.66
N VAL A 502 12.87 10.36 15.76
CA VAL A 502 13.89 11.40 16.01
C VAL A 502 13.41 12.39 17.07
N ASN A 503 12.19 12.93 16.92
CA ASN A 503 11.58 13.85 17.87
C ASN A 503 11.47 13.22 19.27
N TYR A 504 11.00 11.97 19.35
CA TYR A 504 10.92 11.24 20.62
C TYR A 504 12.28 11.09 21.28
N ARG A 505 13.31 10.64 20.54
CA ARG A 505 14.63 10.37 21.14
C ARG A 505 15.30 11.65 21.61
N ILE A 506 15.20 12.75 20.87
CA ILE A 506 15.75 14.05 21.29
C ILE A 506 14.99 14.59 22.49
N ALA A 507 13.66 14.51 22.50
CA ALA A 507 12.86 14.92 23.64
C ALA A 507 13.17 14.10 24.90
N GLN A 508 13.35 12.78 24.73
CA GLN A 508 13.74 11.88 25.82
C GLN A 508 15.09 12.32 26.41
N LEU A 509 16.08 12.56 25.55
CA LEU A 509 17.40 13.04 25.96
C LEU A 509 17.31 14.40 26.66
N ALA A 510 16.55 15.35 26.12
CA ALA A 510 16.38 16.68 26.69
C ALA A 510 15.73 16.62 28.07
N GLN A 511 14.69 15.81 28.22
CA GLN A 511 14.02 15.58 29.50
C GLN A 511 14.94 14.93 30.54
N GLU A 512 15.74 13.93 30.14
CA GLU A 512 16.74 13.28 31.02
C GLU A 512 17.82 14.26 31.51
N ASN A 513 18.06 15.36 30.78
CA ASN A 513 19.11 16.35 31.05
C ASN A 513 18.57 17.75 31.38
N MET A 514 17.29 17.89 31.72
CA MET A 514 16.65 19.17 32.09
C MET A 514 16.79 20.28 31.01
N CYS A 515 16.90 19.90 29.74
CA CYS A 515 16.98 20.79 28.59
C CYS A 515 15.61 20.93 27.89
N GLY A 516 15.46 21.96 27.07
CA GLY A 516 14.30 22.12 26.20
C GLY A 516 14.43 21.28 24.92
N SER A 517 13.31 20.77 24.42
CA SER A 517 13.22 20.16 23.09
C SER A 517 12.07 20.77 22.31
N LEU A 518 12.30 21.00 21.03
CA LEU A 518 11.30 21.32 20.03
C LEU A 518 11.23 20.17 19.02
N GLY A 519 10.14 20.08 18.28
CA GLY A 519 9.96 19.09 17.23
C GLY A 519 10.17 19.70 15.87
N HIS A 520 10.46 18.87 14.88
CA HIS A 520 10.56 19.33 13.49
C HIS A 520 9.29 20.07 13.02
N PHE A 521 8.11 19.59 13.42
CA PHE A 521 6.82 20.23 13.11
C PHE A 521 6.67 21.65 13.66
N ASP A 522 7.32 21.99 14.78
CA ASP A 522 7.29 23.36 15.30
C ASP A 522 7.94 24.31 14.29
N PHE A 523 9.07 23.92 13.70
CA PHE A 523 9.76 24.71 12.66
C PHE A 523 8.95 24.83 11.37
N ILE A 524 8.27 23.76 10.94
CA ILE A 524 7.36 23.78 9.78
C ILE A 524 6.28 24.86 9.97
N LEU A 525 5.62 24.87 11.13
CA LEU A 525 4.56 25.82 11.43
C LEU A 525 5.08 27.26 11.40
N TRP A 526 6.22 27.52 12.04
CA TRP A 526 6.84 28.85 12.03
C TRP A 526 7.22 29.31 10.62
N HIS A 527 7.83 28.42 9.83
CA HIS A 527 8.22 28.73 8.45
C HIS A 527 7.01 29.03 7.58
N ARG A 528 5.91 28.28 7.73
CA ARG A 528 4.65 28.50 7.00
C ARG A 528 4.05 29.85 7.32
N GLU A 529 3.93 30.20 8.60
CA GLU A 529 3.42 31.51 9.01
C GLU A 529 4.30 32.64 8.48
N TRP A 530 5.61 32.56 8.75
CA TRP A 530 6.59 33.56 8.34
C TRP A 530 6.57 33.84 6.84
N THR A 531 6.48 32.78 6.02
CA THR A 531 6.41 32.92 4.57
C THR A 531 5.13 33.63 4.13
N SER A 532 4.02 33.42 4.85
CA SER A 532 2.71 33.99 4.51
C SER A 532 2.49 35.42 5.01
N THR A 533 2.96 35.76 6.21
CA THR A 533 2.64 37.01 6.91
C THR A 533 3.86 37.85 7.30
N GLY A 534 5.07 37.30 7.20
CA GLY A 534 6.30 37.94 7.69
C GLY A 534 6.43 37.98 9.21
N ALA A 535 5.57 37.26 9.96
CA ALA A 535 5.65 37.15 11.42
C ALA A 535 4.97 35.85 11.91
N VAL A 536 5.52 35.26 12.97
CA VAL A 536 4.92 34.08 13.63
C VAL A 536 4.02 34.52 14.78
N GLU A 537 2.77 34.08 14.81
CA GLU A 537 1.79 34.51 15.81
C GLU A 537 2.19 34.10 17.25
N ASP A 538 1.81 34.94 18.22
CA ASP A 538 2.12 34.73 19.65
C ASP A 538 1.70 33.34 20.16
N LYS A 539 0.60 32.79 19.65
CA LYS A 539 0.09 31.48 20.06
C LYS A 539 1.06 30.33 19.74
N PHE A 540 1.85 30.44 18.68
CA PHE A 540 2.80 29.40 18.27
C PHE A 540 4.17 29.51 18.95
N VAL A 541 4.50 30.67 19.54
CA VAL A 541 5.77 30.91 20.23
C VAL A 541 5.67 30.85 21.76
N LYS A 542 4.46 31.02 22.32
CA LYS A 542 4.23 30.92 23.78
C LYS A 542 4.53 29.55 24.37
N HIS A 543 4.63 28.52 23.53
CA HIS A 543 4.91 27.15 23.93
C HIS A 543 6.39 26.73 23.83
N ILE A 544 7.29 27.67 23.48
CA ILE A 544 8.73 27.39 23.48
C ILE A 544 9.20 27.14 24.92
N PRO A 545 9.91 26.03 25.19
CA PRO A 545 10.35 25.71 26.53
C PRO A 545 11.34 26.75 27.05
N VAL A 546 11.17 27.16 28.30
CA VAL A 546 12.15 28.01 29.00
C VAL A 546 13.28 27.12 29.51
N SER A 547 14.42 27.15 28.84
CA SER A 547 15.59 26.34 29.20
C SER A 547 16.87 27.03 28.71
N ASP A 548 17.98 26.80 29.42
CA ASP A 548 19.30 27.31 29.05
C ASP A 548 19.82 26.71 27.74
N LYS A 549 19.36 25.51 27.38
CA LYS A 549 19.69 24.85 26.13
C LYS A 549 18.46 24.22 25.49
N ILE A 550 18.25 24.45 24.20
CA ILE A 550 17.11 23.93 23.45
C ILE A 550 17.60 23.17 22.21
N PHE A 551 17.09 21.95 22.02
CA PHE A 551 17.39 21.09 20.88
C PHE A 551 16.23 21.11 19.89
N LEU A 552 16.52 21.34 18.62
CA LEU A 552 15.56 21.37 17.53
C LEU A 552 16.06 20.50 16.37
N PRO A 553 15.57 19.26 16.21
CA PRO A 553 15.73 18.54 14.96
C PRO A 553 14.96 19.26 13.87
N ARG A 554 15.54 19.31 12.66
CA ARG A 554 14.83 19.77 11.47
C ARG A 554 15.20 18.96 10.26
N ILE A 555 14.30 18.94 9.30
CA ILE A 555 14.51 18.34 8.00
C ILE A 555 14.82 19.43 6.98
N VAL A 556 15.84 19.20 6.17
CA VAL A 556 16.33 20.05 5.07
C VAL A 556 16.45 19.20 3.79
N GLY A 557 16.76 19.79 2.64
CA GLY A 557 16.99 19.03 1.39
C GLY A 557 16.14 19.45 0.18
N HIS A 558 15.10 20.26 0.37
CA HIS A 558 14.18 20.68 -0.69
C HIS A 558 13.81 22.18 -0.61
N SER A 559 12.80 22.63 -1.37
CA SER A 559 12.33 24.02 -1.41
C SER A 559 11.62 24.49 -0.14
N SER A 560 11.14 23.57 0.71
CA SER A 560 10.50 23.88 1.99
C SER A 560 10.85 22.85 3.07
N PRO A 561 10.70 23.20 4.36
CA PRO A 561 10.90 22.24 5.46
C PRO A 561 9.94 21.04 5.43
N GLU A 562 8.76 21.18 4.81
CA GLU A 562 7.76 20.11 4.68
C GLU A 562 8.12 19.04 3.63
N THR A 563 8.98 19.40 2.69
CA THR A 563 9.39 18.52 1.58
C THR A 563 10.80 17.99 1.77
N GLY A 564 11.48 18.40 2.85
CA GLY A 564 12.85 18.01 3.15
C GLY A 564 12.99 16.50 3.34
N ASN A 565 14.23 16.03 3.26
CA ASN A 565 14.56 14.61 3.45
C ASN A 565 15.92 14.40 4.11
N HIS A 566 16.50 15.37 4.81
CA HIS A 566 17.77 15.20 5.52
C HIS A 566 17.66 15.79 6.92
N PHE A 567 17.88 14.97 7.94
CA PHE A 567 17.85 15.44 9.33
C PHE A 567 19.14 16.18 9.67
N ILE A 568 18.98 17.38 10.22
CA ILE A 568 20.03 18.13 10.90
C ILE A 568 19.52 18.55 12.29
N LEU A 569 20.41 19.00 13.15
CA LEU A 569 20.10 19.43 14.50
C LEU A 569 20.64 20.84 14.75
N TRP A 570 19.76 21.70 15.26
CA TRP A 570 20.14 22.98 15.83
C TRP A 570 20.07 22.92 17.35
N VAL A 571 21.15 23.35 18.00
CA VAL A 571 21.24 23.44 19.46
C VAL A 571 21.42 24.89 19.83
N PHE A 572 20.40 25.47 20.46
CA PHE A 572 20.41 26.84 20.98
C PHE A 572 20.97 26.82 22.39
N ASP A 573 22.10 27.48 22.61
CA ASP A 573 22.70 27.64 23.93
C ASP A 573 22.56 29.10 24.38
N PHE A 574 21.59 29.34 25.26
CA PHE A 574 21.28 30.68 25.78
C PHE A 574 22.37 31.21 26.70
N SER A 575 23.11 30.32 27.36
CA SER A 575 24.22 30.69 28.24
C SER A 575 25.41 31.18 27.42
N ALA A 576 25.73 30.48 26.32
CA ALA A 576 26.83 30.83 25.42
C ALA A 576 26.45 31.88 24.36
N LYS A 577 25.15 32.13 24.14
CA LYS A 577 24.61 32.91 23.02
C LYS A 577 25.10 32.37 21.67
N ASP A 578 24.99 31.06 21.50
CA ASP A 578 25.49 30.34 20.33
C ASP A 578 24.44 29.36 19.79
N ILE A 579 24.37 29.24 18.47
CA ILE A 579 23.58 28.22 17.79
C ILE A 579 24.53 27.24 17.12
N ARG A 580 24.55 26.00 17.63
CA ARG A 580 25.37 24.92 17.10
C ARG A 580 24.61 24.13 16.06
N VAL A 581 25.20 23.97 14.89
CA VAL A 581 24.62 23.25 13.76
C VAL A 581 25.30 21.90 13.59
N TYR A 582 24.51 20.84 13.69
CA TYR A 582 24.93 19.48 13.48
C TYR A 582 24.31 18.95 12.19
N ASP A 583 25.16 18.65 11.22
CA ASP A 583 24.82 18.05 9.94
C ASP A 583 25.92 17.04 9.58
N SER A 584 25.57 15.75 9.57
CA SER A 584 26.48 14.64 9.28
C SER A 584 26.97 14.59 7.83
N LEU A 585 26.31 15.27 6.89
CA LEU A 585 26.77 15.42 5.49
C LEU A 585 27.63 16.68 5.30
N GLY A 586 27.53 17.65 6.20
CA GLY A 586 28.23 18.93 6.11
C GLY A 586 27.78 19.82 4.95
N LEU A 587 26.53 19.69 4.51
CA LEU A 587 25.91 20.50 3.46
C LEU A 587 25.32 21.81 4.02
N TYR A 588 24.88 21.79 5.27
CA TYR A 588 24.16 22.86 5.96
C TYR A 588 24.94 23.31 7.20
N SER A 589 26.17 23.79 7.01
CA SER A 589 27.06 24.18 8.12
C SER A 589 26.73 25.55 8.74
N ASN A 590 25.70 26.25 8.26
CA ASN A 590 25.30 27.57 8.74
C ASN A 590 23.78 27.76 8.60
N ILE A 591 23.24 28.82 9.20
CA ILE A 591 21.82 29.19 9.12
C ILE A 591 21.68 30.35 8.12
N SER A 592 20.71 30.24 7.20
CA SER A 592 20.46 31.28 6.20
C SER A 592 19.94 32.57 6.86
N ASP A 593 20.17 33.73 6.24
CA ASP A 593 19.68 35.02 6.77
C ASP A 593 18.15 35.00 6.99
N LYS A 594 17.41 34.39 6.06
CA LYS A 594 15.95 34.24 6.15
C LYS A 594 15.53 33.38 7.34
N ASP A 595 16.21 32.25 7.54
CA ASP A 595 15.94 31.37 8.69
C ASP A 595 16.35 32.06 10.01
N MET A 596 17.43 32.84 10.02
CA MET A 596 17.85 33.61 11.19
C MET A 596 16.84 34.71 11.55
N ASP A 597 16.27 35.40 10.56
CA ASP A 597 15.23 36.41 10.79
C ASP A 597 13.95 35.77 11.35
N LEU A 598 13.55 34.62 10.79
CA LEU A 598 12.47 33.80 11.34
C LEU A 598 12.74 33.40 12.79
N LEU A 599 13.91 32.86 13.09
CA LEU A 599 14.28 32.45 14.45
C LEU A 599 14.31 33.63 15.41
N ARG A 600 14.77 34.81 14.99
CA ARG A 600 14.71 36.04 15.80
C ARG A 600 13.28 36.44 16.13
N ASN A 601 12.35 36.29 15.17
CA ASN A 601 10.94 36.50 15.42
C ASN A 601 10.39 35.47 16.42
N VAL A 602 10.70 34.19 16.23
CA VAL A 602 10.22 33.08 17.08
C VAL A 602 10.68 33.22 18.53
N PHE A 603 11.98 33.46 18.76
CA PHE A 603 12.58 33.54 20.09
C PHE A 603 12.52 34.95 20.73
N ARG A 604 11.62 35.82 20.23
CA ARG A 604 11.45 37.21 20.73
C ARG A 604 11.12 37.30 22.22
N PHE A 605 10.40 36.32 22.77
CA PHE A 605 10.05 36.25 24.19
C PHE A 605 11.12 35.59 25.06
N SER A 606 12.12 34.94 24.44
CA SER A 606 13.22 34.23 25.09
C SER A 606 14.51 35.05 25.14
N GLY A 607 14.40 36.39 25.10
CA GLY A 607 15.56 37.31 25.09
C GLY A 607 16.12 37.64 23.69
N GLY A 608 15.59 37.02 22.64
CA GLY A 608 15.98 37.25 21.25
C GLY A 608 17.36 36.69 20.86
N LEU A 609 17.59 36.51 19.55
CA LEU A 609 18.84 35.95 19.00
C LEU A 609 19.79 37.03 18.46
N GLN A 610 19.67 38.27 18.93
CA GLN A 610 20.51 39.38 18.47
C GLN A 610 21.94 39.23 19.02
N GLY A 611 22.94 39.24 18.14
CA GLY A 611 24.35 39.12 18.52
C GLY A 611 24.79 37.71 18.89
N TRP A 612 24.00 36.68 18.58
CA TRP A 612 24.37 35.28 18.75
C TRP A 612 25.31 34.82 17.62
N SER A 613 26.24 33.92 17.95
CA SER A 613 27.06 33.23 16.95
C SER A 613 26.35 31.99 16.40
N VAL A 614 26.75 31.57 15.20
CA VAL A 614 26.41 30.26 14.63
C VAL A 614 27.71 29.50 14.45
N THR A 615 27.80 28.32 15.06
CA THR A 615 29.00 27.47 15.01
C THR A 615 28.67 26.09 14.45
N TYR A 616 29.69 25.46 13.87
CA TYR A 616 29.60 24.11 13.30
C TYR A 616 30.62 23.20 14.02
N PRO A 617 30.21 22.52 15.10
CA PRO A 617 31.13 21.73 15.93
C PRO A 617 31.69 20.51 15.19
N PRO A 618 32.84 19.96 15.64
CA PRO A 618 33.29 18.65 15.22
C PRO A 618 32.20 17.60 15.46
N GLN A 619 31.94 16.79 14.45
CA GLN A 619 30.92 15.75 14.47
C GLN A 619 31.27 14.65 13.48
N TRP A 620 30.82 13.44 13.76
CA TRP A 620 31.01 12.33 12.85
C TRP A 620 30.30 12.56 11.52
N LYS A 621 30.92 12.07 10.45
CA LYS A 621 30.38 12.19 9.09
C LYS A 621 29.64 10.92 8.68
N GLN A 622 28.51 11.07 8.02
CA GLN A 622 27.81 9.94 7.40
C GLN A 622 28.36 9.68 5.99
N GLN A 623 28.29 8.42 5.56
CA GLN A 623 28.67 7.98 4.21
C GLN A 623 27.50 7.39 3.42
N ASP A 624 26.32 7.33 4.04
CA ASP A 624 25.09 6.80 3.47
C ASP A 624 23.98 7.85 3.50
N SER A 625 22.84 7.52 2.89
CA SER A 625 21.68 8.41 2.81
C SER A 625 20.68 8.25 3.96
N VAL A 626 20.77 7.20 4.78
CA VAL A 626 19.66 6.75 5.64
C VAL A 626 19.90 7.01 7.13
N ASN A 627 21.13 7.30 7.53
CA ASN A 627 21.50 7.44 8.93
C ASN A 627 21.43 8.87 9.48
N CYS A 628 21.04 9.88 8.70
CA CYS A 628 21.00 11.28 9.17
C CYS A 628 20.25 11.45 10.51
N GLY A 629 19.11 10.78 10.69
CA GLY A 629 18.39 10.77 11.96
C GLY A 629 19.17 10.12 13.12
N VAL A 630 19.93 9.06 12.86
CA VAL A 630 20.80 8.39 13.86
C VAL A 630 21.93 9.33 14.27
N PHE A 631 22.58 9.98 13.31
CA PHE A 631 23.63 10.97 13.58
C PHE A 631 23.10 12.16 14.36
N VAL A 632 21.89 12.64 14.06
CA VAL A 632 21.21 13.69 14.83
C VAL A 632 20.95 13.26 16.28
N CYS A 633 20.42 12.05 16.50
CA CYS A 633 20.23 11.50 17.85
C CYS A 633 21.56 11.33 18.60
N SER A 634 22.60 10.86 17.93
CA SER A 634 23.94 10.70 18.49
C SER A 634 24.61 12.04 18.81
N ALA A 635 24.46 13.05 17.93
CA ALA A 635 24.97 14.40 18.16
C ALA A 635 24.29 15.03 19.38
N ALA A 636 22.96 14.89 19.52
CA ALA A 636 22.24 15.35 20.70
C ALA A 636 22.72 14.66 21.98
N GLU A 637 22.89 13.33 21.95
CA GLU A 637 23.36 12.55 23.11
C GLU A 637 24.79 12.94 23.51
N ASN A 638 25.70 13.07 22.54
CA ASN A 638 27.09 13.46 22.78
C ASN A 638 27.20 14.90 23.30
N GLU A 639 26.39 15.81 22.77
CA GLU A 639 26.30 17.20 23.23
C GLU A 639 25.85 17.30 24.70
N MET A 640 24.87 16.48 25.11
CA MET A 640 24.39 16.44 26.50
C MET A 640 25.37 15.74 27.44
N GLN A 641 26.04 14.70 26.97
CA GLN A 641 27.03 13.95 27.76
C GLN A 641 28.43 14.59 27.73
N HIS A 642 28.59 15.72 27.03
CA HIS A 642 29.87 16.40 26.82
C HIS A 642 30.97 15.47 26.27
N VAL A 643 30.60 14.56 25.37
CA VAL A 643 31.51 13.63 24.70
C VAL A 643 32.15 14.32 23.51
N ALA A 644 33.48 14.44 23.53
CA ALA A 644 34.23 14.97 22.40
C ALA A 644 34.29 13.95 21.25
N VAL A 645 33.85 14.36 20.06
CA VAL A 645 33.84 13.53 18.85
C VAL A 645 34.77 14.10 17.78
N SER A 646 35.36 13.23 16.95
CA SER A 646 36.16 13.64 15.80
C SER A 646 35.32 13.81 14.53
N THR A 647 35.92 14.33 13.47
CA THR A 647 35.28 14.48 12.15
C THR A 647 35.46 13.25 11.24
N GLU A 648 35.73 12.09 11.82
CA GLU A 648 35.85 10.84 11.06
C GLU A 648 34.50 10.39 10.50
N ALA A 649 34.54 9.62 9.41
CA ALA A 649 33.35 9.00 8.84
C ALA A 649 33.10 7.64 9.51
N LEU A 650 31.88 7.41 10.00
CA LEU A 650 31.56 6.13 10.64
C LEU A 650 31.31 5.04 9.62
N THR A 651 31.81 3.85 9.92
CA THR A 651 31.54 2.62 9.19
C THR A 651 30.11 2.13 9.44
N LEU A 652 29.61 1.31 8.52
CA LEU A 652 28.30 0.65 8.65
C LEU A 652 28.11 -0.07 9.99
N ASN A 653 29.15 -0.74 10.49
CA ASN A 653 29.08 -1.47 11.75
C ASN A 653 28.94 -0.53 12.96
N GLN A 654 29.60 0.62 12.93
CA GLN A 654 29.46 1.64 13.97
C GLN A 654 28.05 2.27 13.94
N CYS A 655 27.50 2.52 12.75
CA CYS A 655 26.10 2.95 12.61
C CYS A 655 25.10 1.92 13.16
N ARG A 656 25.37 0.62 12.99
CA ARG A 656 24.55 -0.46 13.60
C ARG A 656 24.59 -0.41 15.12
N THR A 657 25.77 -0.23 15.71
CA THR A 657 25.91 -0.05 17.16
C THR A 657 25.06 1.13 17.65
N LEU A 658 25.14 2.28 16.98
CA LEU A 658 24.35 3.46 17.34
C LEU A 658 22.83 3.24 17.20
N ARG A 659 22.38 2.55 16.14
CA ARG A 659 20.97 2.19 15.96
C ARG A 659 20.46 1.28 17.07
N LEU A 660 21.21 0.24 17.39
CA LEU A 660 20.85 -0.69 18.47
C LEU A 660 20.81 0.02 19.83
N HIS A 661 21.78 0.89 20.10
CA HIS A 661 21.82 1.74 21.28
C HIS A 661 20.58 2.62 21.37
N HIS A 662 20.31 3.45 20.37
CA HIS A 662 19.16 4.34 20.42
C HIS A 662 17.83 3.59 20.52
N ALA A 663 17.65 2.48 19.79
CA ALA A 663 16.41 1.70 19.87
C ALA A 663 16.18 1.13 21.27
N THR A 664 17.21 0.56 21.90
CA THR A 664 17.07 0.03 23.27
C THR A 664 16.87 1.13 24.31
N ARG A 665 17.52 2.29 24.14
CA ARG A 665 17.31 3.46 24.99
C ARG A 665 15.89 4.02 24.91
N MET A 666 15.27 4.03 23.72
CA MET A 666 13.89 4.52 23.55
C MET A 666 12.86 3.68 24.30
N ILE A 667 13.08 2.37 24.43
CA ILE A 667 12.14 1.47 25.15
C ILE A 667 12.58 1.15 26.58
N LYS A 668 13.63 1.81 27.09
CA LYS A 668 14.21 1.52 28.42
C LYS A 668 13.15 1.51 29.52
N ASN A 669 12.23 2.48 29.50
CA ASN A 669 11.20 2.69 30.52
C ASN A 669 9.85 2.01 30.22
N VAL A 670 9.72 1.25 29.14
CA VAL A 670 8.45 0.55 28.78
C VAL A 670 8.47 -0.87 29.34
N ASN A 671 7.49 -1.34 30.12
CA ASN A 671 7.53 -2.73 30.58
C ASN A 671 7.18 -3.70 29.45
N ALA A 672 7.84 -4.87 29.44
CA ALA A 672 7.60 -5.89 28.41
C ALA A 672 6.21 -6.57 28.53
N GLU A 673 5.50 -6.31 29.62
CA GLU A 673 4.12 -6.73 29.88
C GLU A 673 3.09 -5.77 29.26
N ASP A 674 3.49 -4.52 29.04
CA ASP A 674 2.66 -3.46 28.46
C ASP A 674 2.72 -3.43 26.92
N PHE A 675 3.46 -4.36 26.32
CA PHE A 675 3.56 -4.44 24.86
C PHE A 675 2.20 -4.80 24.23
N PRO A 676 1.87 -4.24 23.05
CA PRO A 676 0.67 -4.62 22.33
C PRO A 676 0.58 -6.13 22.13
N LEU A 677 -0.60 -6.68 22.36
CA LEU A 677 -0.88 -8.09 22.15
C LEU A 677 -0.67 -8.45 20.68
N THR A 678 -0.16 -9.66 20.43
CA THR A 678 -0.07 -10.15 19.05
C THR A 678 -1.45 -10.56 18.53
N ALA A 679 -1.61 -10.61 17.21
CA ALA A 679 -2.82 -11.15 16.59
C ALA A 679 -3.13 -12.58 17.07
N GLU A 680 -2.10 -13.38 17.35
CA GLU A 680 -2.24 -14.73 17.89
C GLU A 680 -2.72 -14.72 19.36
N ASP A 681 -2.23 -13.78 20.17
CA ASP A 681 -2.71 -13.60 21.55
C ASP A 681 -4.17 -13.16 21.57
N ASN A 682 -4.56 -12.25 20.67
CA ASN A 682 -5.95 -11.81 20.52
C ASN A 682 -6.87 -12.97 20.11
N LEU A 683 -6.47 -13.79 19.13
CA LEU A 683 -7.23 -14.98 18.72
C LEU A 683 -7.37 -16.00 19.87
N LYS A 684 -6.30 -16.25 20.63
CA LYS A 684 -6.35 -17.13 21.81
C LYS A 684 -7.27 -16.57 22.89
N MET A 685 -7.28 -15.25 23.11
CA MET A 685 -8.19 -14.61 24.04
C MET A 685 -9.64 -14.71 23.57
N GLU A 686 -9.93 -14.42 22.29
CA GLU A 686 -11.26 -14.55 21.69
C GLU A 686 -11.78 -16.00 21.76
N GLU A 687 -10.95 -16.99 21.42
CA GLU A 687 -11.33 -18.40 21.53
C GLU A 687 -11.62 -18.81 22.98
N LYS A 688 -10.83 -18.32 23.93
CA LYS A 688 -11.04 -18.58 25.36
C LYS A 688 -12.34 -17.91 25.82
N GLU A 689 -12.63 -16.71 25.34
CA GLU A 689 -13.84 -15.96 25.65
C GLU A 689 -15.09 -16.62 25.07
N ILE A 690 -15.04 -17.08 23.81
CA ILE A 690 -16.11 -17.87 23.16
C ILE A 690 -16.35 -19.18 23.94
N LYS A 691 -15.30 -19.88 24.36
CA LYS A 691 -15.44 -21.12 25.17
C LYS A 691 -16.07 -20.86 26.53
N LEU A 692 -15.70 -19.77 27.20
CA LEU A 692 -16.31 -19.34 28.46
C LEU A 692 -17.78 -18.94 28.27
N GLN A 693 -18.10 -18.18 27.22
CA GLN A 693 -19.47 -17.78 26.86
C GLN A 693 -20.38 -18.99 26.58
N GLN A 694 -19.88 -19.99 25.83
CA GLN A 694 -20.62 -21.23 25.54
C GLN A 694 -20.84 -22.09 26.79
N SER A 695 -19.95 -22.01 27.78
CA SER A 695 -20.07 -22.75 29.05
C SER A 695 -21.13 -22.14 29.99
N GLU A 696 -21.42 -20.84 29.83
CA GLU A 696 -22.37 -20.10 30.67
C GLU A 696 -23.79 -20.03 30.12
N ALA A 697 -23.93 -19.94 28.80
CA ALA A 697 -25.22 -20.12 28.13
C ALA A 697 -25.87 -21.48 28.46
N LYS A 698 -25.08 -22.47 28.89
CA LYS A 698 -25.55 -23.79 29.36
C LYS A 698 -25.90 -23.86 30.85
N LYS A 699 -25.52 -22.87 31.67
CA LYS A 699 -25.67 -22.91 33.15
C LYS A 699 -26.75 -21.98 33.71
N THR A 700 -27.15 -20.94 32.98
CA THR A 700 -28.24 -20.05 33.42
C THR A 700 -29.44 -20.21 32.51
N ASP A 701 -30.57 -20.54 33.11
CA ASP A 701 -31.87 -20.59 32.44
C ASP A 701 -32.14 -19.24 31.74
N SER A 702 -32.73 -19.33 30.55
CA SER A 702 -32.89 -18.28 29.53
C SER A 702 -32.98 -16.79 29.99
N SER A 703 -32.29 -15.91 29.24
CA SER A 703 -32.73 -14.55 28.82
C SER A 703 -32.39 -13.25 29.60
N SER A 704 -31.43 -13.18 30.53
CA SER A 704 -31.07 -11.89 31.17
C SER A 704 -29.57 -11.58 31.20
N HIS A 705 -29.04 -11.00 30.10
CA HIS A 705 -27.76 -10.29 30.10
C HIS A 705 -28.00 -8.77 30.03
N CYS A 706 -27.24 -8.00 30.81
CA CYS A 706 -27.31 -6.54 30.78
C CYS A 706 -26.91 -6.00 29.40
N GLN A 707 -27.76 -5.17 28.80
CA GLN A 707 -27.53 -4.59 27.48
C GLN A 707 -26.21 -3.81 27.39
N ALA A 708 -25.78 -3.18 28.49
CA ALA A 708 -24.51 -2.45 28.60
C ALA A 708 -23.27 -3.33 28.38
N TRP A 709 -23.40 -4.66 28.43
CA TRP A 709 -22.33 -5.57 28.07
C TRP A 709 -21.83 -5.32 26.64
N LYS A 710 -22.75 -5.09 25.70
CA LYS A 710 -22.42 -4.98 24.27
C LYS A 710 -21.46 -3.84 23.97
N THR A 711 -21.52 -2.77 24.74
CA THR A 711 -20.64 -1.59 24.63
C THR A 711 -19.51 -1.61 25.65
N LYS A 712 -19.25 -2.77 26.28
CA LYS A 712 -18.27 -2.95 27.37
C LYS A 712 -18.44 -1.92 28.50
N SER A 713 -19.65 -1.39 28.72
CA SER A 713 -19.95 -0.36 29.72
C SER A 713 -20.72 -0.92 30.93
N CYS A 714 -20.97 -2.23 30.96
CA CYS A 714 -21.60 -2.87 32.10
C CYS A 714 -20.69 -2.82 33.33
N LEU A 715 -21.21 -2.29 34.44
CA LEU A 715 -20.49 -2.17 35.71
C LEU A 715 -20.20 -3.52 36.39
N PHE A 716 -20.94 -4.56 36.03
CA PHE A 716 -20.80 -5.91 36.59
C PHE A 716 -20.30 -6.91 35.55
N GLN A 717 -19.56 -6.43 34.55
CA GLN A 717 -18.95 -7.30 33.55
C GLN A 717 -17.72 -8.03 34.10
N ARG A 718 -17.20 -8.96 33.31
CA ARG A 718 -15.98 -9.67 33.64
C ARG A 718 -14.76 -8.96 33.12
N ALA A 719 -13.65 -9.14 33.83
CA ALA A 719 -12.35 -8.81 33.29
C ALA A 719 -12.04 -9.73 32.10
N THR A 720 -11.61 -9.11 31.00
CA THR A 720 -11.27 -9.71 29.72
C THR A 720 -10.40 -10.97 29.92
N GLY A 721 -10.83 -12.10 29.37
CA GLY A 721 -10.10 -13.37 29.47
C GLY A 721 -10.10 -14.06 30.86
N THR A 722 -10.87 -13.57 31.83
CA THR A 722 -10.96 -14.11 33.19
C THR A 722 -12.41 -14.39 33.64
N THR A 723 -12.56 -15.12 34.76
CA THR A 723 -13.86 -15.30 35.45
C THR A 723 -14.13 -14.23 36.51
N ASN A 724 -13.20 -13.29 36.71
CA ASN A 724 -13.33 -12.27 37.74
C ASN A 724 -14.33 -11.19 37.29
N VAL A 725 -15.25 -10.83 38.18
CA VAL A 725 -16.33 -9.86 37.91
C VAL A 725 -16.00 -8.52 38.55
N PHE A 726 -16.28 -7.43 37.85
CA PHE A 726 -16.19 -6.08 38.37
C PHE A 726 -17.21 -5.87 39.48
N HIS A 727 -16.82 -5.13 40.53
CA HIS A 727 -17.69 -4.84 41.66
C HIS A 727 -18.35 -6.09 42.31
N ASN A 728 -17.59 -7.20 42.40
CA ASN A 728 -18.02 -8.49 42.95
C ASN A 728 -18.57 -8.47 44.40
N HIS A 729 -18.34 -7.38 45.14
CA HIS A 729 -18.89 -7.15 46.46
C HIS A 729 -20.42 -6.95 46.44
N ILE A 730 -21.00 -6.61 45.30
CA ILE A 730 -22.44 -6.49 45.09
C ILE A 730 -22.99 -7.85 44.65
N LYS A 731 -23.62 -8.56 45.59
CA LYS A 731 -24.09 -9.95 45.39
C LYS A 731 -25.51 -10.08 44.84
N LYS A 732 -26.28 -8.99 44.82
CA LYS A 732 -27.67 -8.95 44.32
C LYS A 732 -27.82 -7.75 43.40
N TYR A 733 -28.14 -8.02 42.14
CA TYR A 733 -28.36 -6.99 41.13
C TYR A 733 -29.83 -6.60 41.07
N GLN A 734 -30.10 -5.30 41.02
CA GLN A 734 -31.41 -4.78 40.62
C GLN A 734 -31.43 -4.59 39.11
N TRP A 735 -32.56 -4.89 38.48
CA TRP A 735 -32.71 -4.89 37.04
C TRP A 735 -33.85 -3.97 36.64
N VAL A 736 -33.66 -3.22 35.56
CA VAL A 736 -34.69 -2.40 34.93
C VAL A 736 -34.84 -2.83 33.47
N GLN A 737 -36.09 -2.96 33.02
CA GLN A 737 -36.40 -3.31 31.63
C GLN A 737 -36.75 -2.04 30.85
N CYS A 738 -36.22 -1.91 29.64
CA CYS A 738 -36.66 -0.85 28.76
C CYS A 738 -38.11 -1.09 28.31
N SER A 739 -38.99 -0.11 28.52
CA SER A 739 -40.39 -0.15 28.12
C SER A 739 -40.58 -0.30 26.61
N TYR A 740 -39.62 0.14 25.78
CA TYR A 740 -39.65 0.06 24.32
C TYR A 740 -39.01 -1.23 23.77
N CYS A 741 -37.68 -1.38 23.87
CA CYS A 741 -36.98 -2.52 23.25
C CYS A 741 -37.00 -3.81 24.09
N LYS A 742 -37.58 -3.78 25.30
CA LYS A 742 -37.69 -4.90 26.23
C LYS A 742 -36.36 -5.53 26.70
N ASN A 743 -35.23 -4.91 26.38
CA ASN A 743 -33.93 -5.31 26.91
C ASN A 743 -33.77 -4.91 28.38
N TRP A 744 -32.93 -5.67 29.08
CA TRP A 744 -32.65 -5.49 30.50
C TRP A 744 -31.31 -4.77 30.73
N LEU A 745 -31.28 -3.86 31.69
CA LEU A 745 -30.08 -3.21 32.20
C LEU A 745 -29.99 -3.43 33.71
N HIS A 746 -28.78 -3.52 34.25
CA HIS A 746 -28.61 -3.34 35.69
C HIS A 746 -29.01 -1.91 36.06
N PHE A 747 -29.58 -1.74 37.24
CA PHE A 747 -30.07 -0.46 37.73
C PHE A 747 -28.98 0.62 37.70
N GLU A 748 -27.77 0.27 38.11
CA GLU A 748 -26.59 1.15 38.09
C GLU A 748 -26.09 1.43 36.67
N CYS A 749 -26.21 0.46 35.75
CA CYS A 749 -25.86 0.65 34.33
C CYS A 749 -26.88 1.56 33.61
N ALA A 750 -28.13 1.58 34.05
CA ALA A 750 -29.13 2.52 33.58
C ALA A 750 -28.95 3.92 34.20
N GLY A 751 -28.30 4.02 35.36
CA GLY A 751 -28.07 5.29 36.06
C GLY A 751 -29.32 5.90 36.67
N VAL A 752 -30.31 5.07 37.00
CA VAL A 752 -31.59 5.51 37.58
C VAL A 752 -31.40 5.80 39.08
N LYS A 753 -32.01 6.87 39.58
CA LYS A 753 -31.99 7.24 41.01
C LYS A 753 -33.41 7.11 41.59
N GLY A 754 -33.54 6.47 42.76
CA GLY A 754 -34.81 6.37 43.51
C GLY A 754 -35.73 5.19 43.12
N ASP A 755 -36.99 5.24 43.57
CA ASP A 755 -37.99 4.19 43.32
C ASP A 755 -38.55 4.30 41.89
N TRP A 756 -38.10 3.41 41.01
CA TRP A 756 -38.41 3.38 39.58
C TRP A 756 -39.60 2.48 39.23
N THR A 757 -40.09 1.70 40.19
CA THR A 757 -41.12 0.66 39.99
C THR A 757 -42.47 1.21 39.52
N SER A 758 -42.65 2.54 39.56
CA SER A 758 -43.86 3.26 39.15
C SER A 758 -43.72 4.06 37.83
N LYS A 759 -42.57 4.02 37.14
CA LYS A 759 -42.30 4.83 35.93
C LYS A 759 -41.75 3.98 34.77
N ASP A 760 -42.13 4.35 33.55
CA ASP A 760 -41.55 3.77 32.33
C ASP A 760 -40.07 4.16 32.17
N PHE A 761 -39.23 3.18 31.81
CA PHE A 761 -37.79 3.38 31.57
C PHE A 761 -37.45 3.20 30.08
N PHE A 762 -36.63 4.09 29.53
CA PHE A 762 -36.18 4.02 28.14
C PHE A 762 -34.66 4.06 28.06
N CYS A 763 -34.04 3.08 27.40
CA CYS A 763 -32.59 2.98 27.30
C CYS A 763 -31.97 3.82 26.15
N GLY A 764 -32.75 4.74 25.56
CA GLY A 764 -32.33 5.55 24.40
C GLY A 764 -32.66 4.95 23.03
N CYS A 765 -33.25 3.75 22.97
CA CYS A 765 -33.59 3.08 21.71
C CYS A 765 -34.72 3.74 20.90
N ASN A 766 -35.52 4.63 21.52
CA ASN A 766 -36.64 5.33 20.88
C ASN A 766 -36.34 6.81 20.58
N ASN A 767 -35.17 7.32 20.99
CA ASN A 767 -34.78 8.70 20.74
C ASN A 767 -33.25 8.80 20.77
N ILE A 768 -32.63 9.03 19.61
CA ILE A 768 -31.21 9.32 19.47
C ILE A 768 -31.10 10.85 19.35
N PRO A 769 -30.63 11.57 20.38
CA PRO A 769 -30.42 13.02 20.30
C PRO A 769 -29.40 13.34 19.19
N ASP A 770 -29.55 14.49 18.54
CA ASP A 770 -28.51 14.98 17.64
C ASP A 770 -27.33 15.47 18.49
N ILE A 771 -26.31 14.62 18.60
CA ILE A 771 -25.15 14.85 19.48
C ILE A 771 -24.32 16.02 18.95
N ASN A 772 -24.29 16.26 17.63
CA ASN A 772 -23.46 17.32 17.05
C ASN A 772 -23.97 18.71 17.48
N ASP A 773 -25.29 18.92 17.47
CA ASP A 773 -25.91 20.17 17.93
C ASP A 773 -25.63 20.45 19.42
N ILE A 774 -25.58 19.38 20.24
CA ILE A 774 -25.29 19.45 21.67
C ILE A 774 -23.80 19.81 21.90
N LEU A 775 -22.88 19.28 21.08
CA LEU A 775 -21.43 19.49 21.23
C LEU A 775 -20.97 20.88 20.74
N GLU A 776 -21.61 21.43 19.70
CA GLU A 776 -21.26 22.75 19.14
C GLU A 776 -21.69 23.92 20.04
N ALA A 777 -22.83 23.81 20.72
CA ALA A 777 -23.42 24.91 21.49
C ALA A 777 -22.90 25.04 22.94
N VAL A 778 -22.30 24.00 23.52
CA VAL A 778 -21.94 23.96 24.95
C VAL A 778 -20.61 24.65 25.26
N LYS A 779 -20.57 25.47 26.31
CA LYS A 779 -19.32 26.05 26.85
C LYS A 779 -18.79 25.23 28.02
N VAL A 780 -17.51 25.41 28.36
CA VAL A 780 -16.84 24.66 29.42
C VAL A 780 -17.47 24.92 30.80
N GLU A 781 -18.10 26.07 30.98
CA GLU A 781 -18.80 26.45 32.21
C GLU A 781 -20.16 25.74 32.37
N ASP A 782 -20.72 25.20 31.29
CA ASP A 782 -22.08 24.64 31.26
C ASP A 782 -22.17 23.16 31.66
N PHE A 783 -21.03 22.49 31.93
CA PHE A 783 -21.00 21.05 32.22
C PHE A 783 -21.54 20.70 33.62
N GLN A 784 -20.84 21.16 34.66
CA GLN A 784 -21.18 20.97 36.08
C GLN A 784 -20.61 22.14 36.87
N THR A 785 -21.18 22.47 38.03
CA THR A 785 -20.58 23.46 38.95
C THR A 785 -19.35 22.87 39.64
N ASP A 786 -18.50 23.73 40.20
CA ASP A 786 -17.30 23.29 40.90
C ASP A 786 -17.65 22.41 42.12
N GLU A 787 -18.76 22.69 42.81
CA GLU A 787 -19.28 21.84 43.90
C GLU A 787 -19.75 20.47 43.42
N GLU A 788 -20.41 20.39 42.27
CA GLU A 788 -20.87 19.12 41.69
C GLU A 788 -19.69 18.23 41.29
N ILE A 789 -18.62 18.83 40.75
CA ILE A 789 -17.38 18.12 40.40
C ILE A 789 -16.70 17.55 41.66
N LEU A 790 -16.64 18.33 42.74
CA LEU A 790 -16.09 17.88 44.02
C LEU A 790 -16.93 16.77 44.66
N ASP A 791 -18.27 16.87 44.59
CA ASP A 791 -19.16 15.82 45.09
C ASP A 791 -19.04 14.52 44.27
N LEU A 792 -18.93 14.63 42.94
CA LEU A 792 -18.68 13.49 42.06
C LEU A 792 -17.37 12.78 42.42
N GLU A 793 -16.26 13.51 42.56
CA GLU A 793 -14.98 12.93 42.95
C GLU A 793 -15.09 12.17 44.28
N LYS A 794 -15.70 12.79 45.29
CA LYS A 794 -15.94 12.18 46.60
C LYS A 794 -16.79 10.90 46.49
N ASN A 795 -17.82 10.91 45.66
CA ASN A 795 -18.72 9.78 45.46
C ASN A 795 -18.05 8.62 44.71
N LEU A 796 -17.17 8.91 43.74
CA LEU A 796 -16.34 7.89 43.07
C LEU A 796 -15.30 7.28 44.02
N LEU A 797 -14.66 8.12 44.85
CA LEU A 797 -13.66 7.67 45.81
C LEU A 797 -14.28 6.81 46.92
N SER A 798 -15.47 7.18 47.41
CA SER A 798 -16.20 6.42 48.43
C SER A 798 -16.94 5.19 47.88
N GLY A 799 -17.10 5.10 46.55
CA GLY A 799 -17.81 4.00 45.89
C GLY A 799 -19.34 4.13 45.90
N HIS A 800 -19.89 5.29 46.29
CA HIS A 800 -21.32 5.58 46.15
C HIS A 800 -21.74 5.68 44.68
N VAL A 801 -20.82 6.14 43.81
CA VAL A 801 -20.97 6.05 42.36
C VAL A 801 -20.05 4.95 41.85
N LEU A 802 -20.63 3.93 41.24
CA LEU A 802 -19.88 2.87 40.58
C LEU A 802 -19.41 3.34 39.20
N SER A 803 -18.15 3.07 38.89
CA SER A 803 -17.53 3.41 37.61
C SER A 803 -16.46 2.38 37.27
N ASN A 804 -16.51 1.87 36.03
CA ASN A 804 -15.47 0.96 35.53
C ASN A 804 -14.10 1.64 35.49
N ARG A 805 -14.06 2.93 35.10
CA ARG A 805 -12.82 3.73 35.05
C ARG A 805 -12.21 3.89 36.44
N MET A 806 -13.02 4.24 37.44
CA MET A 806 -12.56 4.34 38.83
C MET A 806 -12.14 2.97 39.41
N TYR A 807 -12.88 1.90 39.08
CA TYR A 807 -12.52 0.55 39.52
C TYR A 807 -11.16 0.12 38.96
N LEU A 808 -10.92 0.34 37.66
CA LEU A 808 -9.64 0.07 36.99
C LEU A 808 -8.50 0.95 37.49
N TRP A 809 -8.81 2.19 37.86
CA TRP A 809 -7.85 3.10 38.47
C TRP A 809 -7.36 2.59 39.84
N LYS A 810 -8.27 2.09 40.68
CA LYS A 810 -7.96 1.50 41.99
C LYS A 810 -7.29 0.12 41.90
N HIS A 811 -7.56 -0.63 40.83
CA HIS A 811 -7.05 -1.99 40.61
C HIS A 811 -6.24 -2.04 39.31
N ARG A 812 -5.13 -1.28 39.28
CA ARG A 812 -4.20 -1.23 38.13
C ARG A 812 -3.67 -2.63 37.84
N GLY A 813 -4.19 -3.28 36.80
CA GLY A 813 -3.87 -4.66 36.42
C GLY A 813 -5.05 -5.63 36.40
N PHE A 814 -6.25 -5.23 36.86
CA PHE A 814 -7.42 -6.11 36.87
C PHE A 814 -7.94 -6.44 35.47
N ASP A 815 -7.99 -5.46 34.56
CA ASP A 815 -8.28 -5.66 33.14
C ASP A 815 -7.56 -4.60 32.29
N PRO A 816 -6.32 -4.87 31.85
CA PRO A 816 -5.53 -3.94 31.05
C PRO A 816 -6.17 -3.63 29.68
N ALA A 817 -6.83 -4.62 29.07
CA ALA A 817 -7.44 -4.47 27.75
C ALA A 817 -8.63 -3.50 27.80
N LEU A 818 -9.50 -3.65 28.80
CA LEU A 818 -10.61 -2.74 29.01
C LEU A 818 -10.15 -1.34 29.46
N LYS A 819 -9.08 -1.26 30.27
CA LYS A 819 -8.48 0.02 30.63
C LYS A 819 -7.99 0.78 29.39
N LYS A 820 -7.27 0.08 28.50
CA LYS A 820 -6.81 0.64 27.22
C LYS A 820 -8.00 1.14 26.38
N HIS A 821 -9.04 0.33 26.25
CA HIS A 821 -10.26 0.69 25.52
C HIS A 821 -10.87 2.02 26.02
N TYR A 822 -10.97 2.23 27.35
CA TYR A 822 -11.46 3.52 27.86
C TYR A 822 -10.48 4.68 27.68
N SER A 823 -9.17 4.43 27.69
CA SER A 823 -8.16 5.48 27.49
C SER A 823 -8.09 6.01 26.05
N GLU A 824 -8.58 5.24 25.07
CA GLU A 824 -8.69 5.67 23.67
C GLU A 824 -9.96 6.53 23.43
N HIS A 825 -10.91 6.53 24.37
CA HIS A 825 -12.23 7.16 24.27
C HIS A 825 -12.48 8.08 25.48
N VAL A 826 -11.74 9.18 25.54
CA VAL A 826 -11.70 10.08 26.73
C VAL A 826 -12.74 11.20 26.67
N THR A 827 -13.02 11.73 25.48
CA THR A 827 -13.79 12.96 25.28
C THR A 827 -14.55 12.94 23.94
N LEU A 828 -15.59 13.79 23.83
CA LEU A 828 -16.38 14.01 22.61
C LEU A 828 -16.01 15.32 21.90
N PHE A 829 -15.12 16.11 22.49
CA PHE A 829 -14.78 17.46 22.06
C PHE A 829 -13.44 17.53 21.35
N SER A 830 -13.20 18.62 20.62
CA SER A 830 -11.89 18.91 20.02
C SER A 830 -10.78 18.98 21.08
N ASP A 831 -9.53 18.80 20.65
CA ASP A 831 -8.37 18.82 21.55
C ASP A 831 -8.30 20.13 22.37
N ILE A 832 -8.60 21.26 21.74
CA ILE A 832 -8.62 22.58 22.39
C ILE A 832 -9.64 22.62 23.53
N LYS A 833 -10.90 22.26 23.25
CA LYS A 833 -11.98 22.30 24.25
C LYS A 833 -11.76 21.25 25.34
N THR A 834 -11.19 20.10 24.97
CA THR A 834 -10.81 19.06 25.93
C THR A 834 -9.73 19.55 26.90
N ASP A 835 -8.70 20.23 26.40
CA ASP A 835 -7.65 20.80 27.24
C ASP A 835 -8.19 21.91 28.18
N GLU A 836 -9.14 22.73 27.73
CA GLU A 836 -9.81 23.72 28.59
C GLU A 836 -10.56 23.05 29.75
N ILE A 837 -11.31 21.97 29.48
CA ILE A 837 -12.02 21.21 30.52
C ILE A 837 -11.01 20.59 31.50
N ILE A 838 -9.92 19.99 31.00
CA ILE A 838 -8.87 19.42 31.83
C ILE A 838 -8.24 20.47 32.74
N GLN A 839 -7.94 21.65 32.21
CA GLN A 839 -7.37 22.76 33.00
C GLN A 839 -8.34 23.23 34.09
N ARG A 840 -9.64 23.28 33.81
CA ARG A 840 -10.68 23.57 34.81
C ARG A 840 -10.70 22.51 35.91
N LEU A 841 -10.77 21.23 35.54
CA LEU A 841 -10.76 20.10 36.48
C LEU A 841 -9.50 20.09 37.35
N ALA A 842 -8.33 20.38 36.79
CA ALA A 842 -7.06 20.41 37.52
C ALA A 842 -6.99 21.51 38.60
N LYS A 843 -7.73 22.62 38.40
CA LYS A 843 -7.85 23.72 39.38
C LYS A 843 -8.79 23.38 40.53
N ILE A 844 -9.88 22.65 40.24
CA ILE A 844 -10.91 22.28 41.22
C ILE A 844 -10.43 21.10 42.09
N LEU A 845 -9.86 20.07 41.47
CA LEU A 845 -9.58 18.79 42.12
C LEU A 845 -8.24 18.81 42.87
N THR A 846 -8.27 18.40 44.13
CA THR A 846 -7.10 18.24 45.00
C THR A 846 -6.69 16.77 45.07
N VAL A 847 -6.15 16.27 43.97
CA VAL A 847 -5.72 14.87 43.84
C VAL A 847 -4.30 14.71 44.40
N PRO A 848 -4.05 13.82 45.37
CA PRO A 848 -2.71 13.50 45.84
C PRO A 848 -1.96 12.61 44.83
N GLY A 849 -0.67 12.88 44.59
CA GLY A 849 0.17 12.11 43.68
C GLY A 849 1.18 12.97 42.92
N THR A 850 1.95 12.35 42.03
CA THR A 850 2.83 13.08 41.11
C THR A 850 2.02 13.89 40.09
N VAL A 851 2.63 14.90 39.46
CA VAL A 851 1.97 15.72 38.41
C VAL A 851 1.41 14.83 37.29
N ALA A 852 2.15 13.78 36.91
CA ALA A 852 1.73 12.81 35.90
C ALA A 852 0.52 11.98 36.36
N GLU A 853 0.50 11.50 37.60
CA GLU A 853 -0.61 10.71 38.14
C GLU A 853 -1.89 11.54 38.31
N LYS A 854 -1.75 12.79 38.77
CA LYS A 854 -2.89 13.73 38.86
C LYS A 854 -3.51 13.95 37.49
N GLN A 855 -2.66 14.12 36.47
CA GLN A 855 -3.14 14.31 35.11
C GLN A 855 -3.88 13.08 34.58
N LEU A 856 -3.31 11.89 34.74
CA LEU A 856 -3.91 10.64 34.29
C LEU A 856 -5.24 10.34 35.00
N TYR A 857 -5.35 10.65 36.30
CA TYR A 857 -6.60 10.49 37.03
C TYR A 857 -7.71 11.40 36.47
N ILE A 858 -7.37 12.66 36.20
CA ILE A 858 -8.31 13.63 35.63
C ILE A 858 -8.77 13.15 34.25
N THR A 859 -7.86 12.70 33.38
CA THR A 859 -8.21 12.30 32.02
C THR A 859 -8.88 10.94 31.96
N GLU A 860 -8.37 9.93 32.65
CA GLU A 860 -8.87 8.55 32.53
C GLU A 860 -10.14 8.29 33.35
N VAL A 861 -10.39 9.09 34.40
CA VAL A 861 -11.49 8.82 35.35
C VAL A 861 -12.46 10.00 35.44
N VAL A 862 -11.99 11.16 35.87
CA VAL A 862 -12.90 12.25 36.27
C VAL A 862 -13.58 12.88 35.06
N LEU A 863 -12.82 13.21 34.01
CA LEU A 863 -13.34 13.84 32.81
C LEU A 863 -14.48 13.01 32.17
N PRO A 864 -14.31 11.70 31.87
CA PRO A 864 -15.41 10.89 31.34
C PRO A 864 -16.64 10.84 32.26
N GLU A 865 -16.45 10.74 33.58
CA GLU A 865 -17.59 10.68 34.52
C GLU A 865 -18.35 12.01 34.63
N VAL A 866 -17.65 13.15 34.56
CA VAL A 866 -18.24 14.49 34.46
C VAL A 866 -19.10 14.58 33.20
N LEU A 867 -18.57 14.12 32.06
CA LEU A 867 -19.31 14.12 30.79
C LEU A 867 -20.54 13.21 30.83
N ILE A 868 -20.43 12.03 31.45
CA ILE A 868 -21.57 11.11 31.64
C ILE A 868 -22.67 11.80 32.45
N GLN A 869 -22.33 12.39 33.60
CA GLN A 869 -23.33 13.05 34.44
C GLN A 869 -23.99 14.24 33.76
N TRP A 870 -23.21 15.03 33.02
CA TRP A 870 -23.74 16.14 32.22
C TRP A 870 -24.72 15.66 31.15
N LEU A 871 -24.38 14.61 30.37
CA LEU A 871 -25.28 14.02 29.37
C LEU A 871 -26.56 13.47 30.00
N GLN A 872 -26.47 12.88 31.20
CA GLN A 872 -27.63 12.41 31.93
C GLN A 872 -28.55 13.56 32.39
N GLY A 873 -27.97 14.69 32.83
CA GLY A 873 -28.71 15.85 33.34
C GLY A 873 -29.35 16.71 32.26
N ASN A 874 -28.61 17.05 31.20
CA ASN A 874 -29.05 18.01 30.18
C ASN A 874 -29.69 17.36 28.94
N SER A 875 -29.33 16.11 28.62
CA SER A 875 -29.84 15.43 27.42
C SER A 875 -30.84 14.31 27.74
N ASN A 876 -31.24 14.19 29.01
CA ASN A 876 -32.16 13.16 29.53
C ASN A 876 -31.77 11.72 29.12
N MET A 877 -30.46 11.49 28.97
CA MET A 877 -29.91 10.19 28.59
C MET A 877 -29.78 9.28 29.82
N CYS A 878 -30.00 7.98 29.64
CA CYS A 878 -29.60 7.00 30.67
C CYS A 878 -28.06 6.81 30.65
N ARG A 879 -27.47 6.30 31.74
CA ARG A 879 -26.01 6.12 31.83
C ARG A 879 -25.46 5.25 30.69
N TYR A 880 -26.14 4.14 30.38
CA TYR A 880 -25.80 3.28 29.23
C TYR A 880 -25.72 4.05 27.90
N GLN A 881 -26.65 4.97 27.65
CA GLN A 881 -26.67 5.78 26.44
C GLN A 881 -25.52 6.79 26.42
N ALA A 882 -25.27 7.48 27.55
CA ALA A 882 -24.15 8.42 27.68
C ALA A 882 -22.78 7.73 27.50
N GLU A 883 -22.59 6.55 28.10
CA GLU A 883 -21.39 5.72 27.92
C GLU A 883 -21.23 5.26 26.47
N SER A 884 -22.34 4.91 25.81
CA SER A 884 -22.30 4.51 24.40
C SER A 884 -21.85 5.67 23.51
N VAL A 885 -22.31 6.90 23.76
CA VAL A 885 -21.87 8.09 23.03
C VAL A 885 -20.37 8.31 23.17
N LEU A 886 -19.82 8.19 24.39
CA LEU A 886 -18.38 8.33 24.63
C LEU A 886 -17.55 7.29 23.87
N VAL A 887 -18.07 6.06 23.72
CA VAL A 887 -17.33 4.95 23.10
C VAL A 887 -17.52 4.89 21.57
N THR A 888 -18.64 5.35 21.02
CA THR A 888 -18.93 5.22 19.57
C THR A 888 -18.53 6.44 18.74
N THR A 889 -18.24 7.58 19.36
CA THR A 889 -17.88 8.80 18.62
C THR A 889 -16.37 8.83 18.38
N THR A 890 -15.95 8.77 17.13
CA THR A 890 -14.54 8.91 16.74
C THR A 890 -14.09 10.35 16.98
N PRO A 891 -12.84 10.61 17.43
CA PRO A 891 -12.31 11.96 17.50
C PRO A 891 -12.47 12.66 16.15
N SER A 892 -13.04 13.86 16.17
CA SER A 892 -13.49 14.60 14.99
C SER A 892 -12.35 14.90 14.02
N LYS A 893 -12.31 14.15 12.89
CA LYS A 893 -11.78 14.69 11.63
C LYS A 893 -12.83 15.65 11.08
N GLU A 894 -12.42 16.91 10.83
CA GLU A 894 -13.25 18.00 10.33
C GLU A 894 -14.17 17.57 9.18
N LYS A 895 -15.50 17.67 9.39
CA LYS A 895 -16.51 17.61 8.32
C LYS A 895 -16.91 19.04 7.95
N LYS A 896 -16.63 19.45 6.71
CA LYS A 896 -17.26 20.63 6.09
C LYS A 896 -18.72 20.29 5.78
N GLY A 897 -19.63 21.13 6.28
CA GLY A 897 -21.04 20.81 6.46
C GLY A 897 -21.98 21.05 5.27
N ALA A 898 -23.21 20.56 5.44
CA ALA A 898 -24.46 21.20 5.02
C ALA A 898 -25.65 20.53 5.76
N PRO A 899 -26.74 21.26 6.05
CA PRO A 899 -27.67 20.92 7.12
C PRO A 899 -28.88 20.04 6.72
N SER A 900 -29.41 19.43 7.78
CA SER A 900 -30.66 18.69 7.96
C SER A 900 -31.91 19.23 7.23
N ALA A 901 -32.67 18.31 6.61
CA ALA A 901 -34.11 18.42 6.44
C ALA A 901 -34.78 17.06 6.77
N ARG A 902 -35.49 17.01 7.90
CA ARG A 902 -36.39 15.91 8.31
C ARG A 902 -37.62 15.82 7.40
N LYS A 903 -38.06 14.61 7.05
CA LYS A 903 -39.41 14.06 7.32
C LYS A 903 -39.61 12.67 6.68
N THR A 904 -39.82 11.66 7.53
CA THR A 904 -41.04 10.83 7.67
C THR A 904 -41.08 9.60 6.77
N ALA A 905 -40.98 8.44 7.43
CA ALA A 905 -41.34 7.15 6.87
C ALA A 905 -42.83 7.11 6.56
N ASP A 906 -43.16 6.70 5.35
CA ASP A 906 -44.40 5.98 5.11
C ASP A 906 -44.15 4.84 4.12
N LYS A 907 -44.76 3.69 4.41
CA LYS A 907 -44.63 2.45 3.63
C LYS A 907 -45.50 2.54 2.38
N THR A 908 -44.89 2.58 1.20
CA THR A 908 -45.52 2.06 -0.02
C THR A 908 -44.49 1.50 -0.98
N ASP A 909 -44.73 0.27 -1.38
CA ASP A 909 -44.04 -0.48 -2.41
C ASP A 909 -44.43 0.08 -3.79
N SER A 910 -43.54 0.80 -4.46
CA SER A 910 -43.60 1.02 -5.92
C SER A 910 -42.32 1.70 -6.43
N THR A 911 -41.73 1.08 -7.45
CA THR A 911 -40.66 1.57 -8.34
C THR A 911 -40.78 3.04 -8.77
N GLU A 912 -39.81 3.89 -8.38
CA GLU A 912 -39.26 5.10 -9.07
C GLU A 912 -38.74 6.14 -8.05
N GLU A 913 -37.57 5.88 -7.47
CA GLU A 913 -36.68 6.95 -6.98
C GLU A 913 -35.46 6.96 -7.91
N GLU A 914 -35.53 7.69 -9.02
CA GLU A 914 -34.33 8.07 -9.76
C GLU A 914 -33.49 9.00 -8.88
N ASN A 915 -32.29 8.56 -8.56
CA ASN A 915 -31.34 9.23 -7.68
C ASN A 915 -31.12 10.71 -8.13
N ILE A 916 -31.19 11.65 -7.19
CA ILE A 916 -31.11 13.12 -7.42
C ILE A 916 -29.90 13.51 -8.30
N LEU A 917 -28.82 12.75 -8.21
CA LEU A 917 -27.60 12.92 -9.01
C LEU A 917 -27.82 12.67 -10.51
N ILE A 918 -28.60 11.66 -10.90
CA ILE A 918 -28.89 11.33 -12.30
C ILE A 918 -29.87 12.34 -12.89
N GLN A 919 -30.89 12.75 -12.13
CA GLN A 919 -31.81 13.80 -12.56
C GLN A 919 -31.09 15.15 -12.76
N GLY A 920 -30.19 15.51 -11.84
CA GLY A 920 -29.32 16.68 -12.00
C GLY A 920 -28.43 16.59 -13.23
N SER A 921 -27.84 15.42 -13.49
CA SER A 921 -26.96 15.18 -14.65
C SER A 921 -27.71 15.22 -15.97
N LEU A 922 -28.95 14.72 -16.03
CA LEU A 922 -29.82 14.83 -17.21
C LEU A 922 -30.18 16.28 -17.51
N ALA A 923 -30.61 17.04 -16.49
CA ALA A 923 -30.94 18.46 -16.63
C ALA A 923 -29.73 19.30 -17.05
N ALA A 924 -28.54 18.97 -16.53
CA ALA A 924 -27.28 19.60 -16.93
C ALA A 924 -26.89 19.28 -18.37
N ALA A 925 -27.05 18.03 -18.80
CA ALA A 925 -26.79 17.61 -20.17
C ALA A 925 -27.75 18.28 -21.17
N ASP A 926 -29.02 18.45 -20.81
CA ASP A 926 -30.00 19.18 -21.62
C ASP A 926 -29.65 20.66 -21.74
N TRP A 927 -29.20 21.28 -20.66
CA TRP A 927 -28.70 22.65 -20.72
C TRP A 927 -27.48 22.77 -21.64
N CYS A 928 -26.51 21.86 -21.53
CA CYS A 928 -25.34 21.81 -22.40
C CYS A 928 -25.68 21.66 -23.88
N ARG A 929 -26.77 20.98 -24.24
CA ARG A 929 -27.21 20.86 -25.64
C ARG A 929 -27.69 22.19 -26.23
N THR A 930 -28.07 23.14 -25.38
CA THR A 930 -28.57 24.47 -25.78
C THR A 930 -27.57 25.60 -25.58
N ALA A 931 -26.54 25.38 -24.75
CA ALA A 931 -25.50 26.35 -24.46
C ALA A 931 -24.40 26.31 -25.53
N THR A 932 -23.81 27.49 -25.82
CA THR A 932 -22.65 27.62 -26.70
C THR A 932 -21.35 27.48 -25.89
N PHE A 933 -20.42 26.66 -26.38
CA PHE A 933 -19.10 26.42 -25.80
C PHE A 933 -18.01 26.70 -26.84
N ASP A 934 -16.88 27.24 -26.38
CA ASP A 934 -15.72 27.57 -27.21
C ASP A 934 -14.81 26.33 -27.44
N GLY A 935 -14.89 25.32 -26.55
CA GLY A 935 -14.15 24.05 -26.60
C GLY A 935 -15.04 22.80 -26.67
N VAL A 936 -14.40 21.62 -26.65
CA VAL A 936 -15.07 20.31 -26.63
C VAL A 936 -15.55 19.98 -25.21
N LEU A 937 -16.81 19.55 -25.11
CA LEU A 937 -17.47 19.02 -23.92
C LEU A 937 -17.74 17.53 -24.07
N LYS A 938 -17.34 16.73 -23.09
CA LYS A 938 -17.73 15.32 -22.94
C LYS A 938 -18.79 15.18 -21.85
N LEU A 939 -19.92 14.59 -22.20
CA LEU A 939 -21.01 14.30 -21.26
C LEU A 939 -20.67 13.06 -20.39
N PRO A 940 -21.24 12.96 -19.18
CA PRO A 940 -21.06 11.80 -18.32
C PRO A 940 -21.48 10.48 -18.99
N ALA A 941 -20.67 9.44 -18.84
CA ALA A 941 -20.94 8.12 -19.41
C ALA A 941 -22.19 7.46 -18.80
N VAL A 942 -22.51 7.78 -17.55
CA VAL A 942 -23.70 7.28 -16.85
C VAL A 942 -25.03 7.63 -17.55
N LEU A 943 -25.05 8.72 -18.34
CA LEU A 943 -26.24 9.11 -19.10
C LEU A 943 -26.54 8.17 -20.27
N SER A 944 -25.54 7.44 -20.76
CA SER A 944 -25.67 6.44 -21.82
C SER A 944 -25.83 5.00 -21.32
N MET A 945 -25.71 4.78 -20.00
CA MET A 945 -25.87 3.46 -19.36
C MET A 945 -27.33 3.06 -19.23
N ASP A 946 -27.60 1.75 -19.16
CA ASP A 946 -28.94 1.22 -18.87
C ASP A 946 -29.34 1.34 -17.39
N LYS A 947 -30.58 0.95 -17.05
CA LYS A 947 -31.13 1.16 -15.71
C LYS A 947 -30.42 0.36 -14.61
N GLU A 948 -29.90 -0.84 -14.92
CA GLU A 948 -29.18 -1.67 -13.95
C GLU A 948 -27.73 -1.20 -13.84
N GLU A 949 -27.07 -0.86 -14.96
CA GLU A 949 -25.72 -0.27 -14.98
C GLU A 949 -25.64 1.05 -14.19
N ARG A 950 -26.65 1.92 -14.33
CA ARG A 950 -26.75 3.17 -13.55
C ARG A 950 -26.86 2.92 -12.04
N LYS A 951 -27.58 1.86 -11.65
CA LYS A 951 -27.78 1.51 -10.24
C LYS A 951 -26.48 0.95 -9.63
N GLU A 952 -25.73 0.16 -10.39
CA GLU A 952 -24.42 -0.35 -9.99
C GLU A 952 -23.39 0.78 -9.86
N ALA A 953 -23.33 1.70 -10.84
CA ALA A 953 -22.43 2.86 -10.79
C ALA A 953 -22.72 3.79 -9.59
N LEU A 954 -23.99 3.98 -9.23
CA LEU A 954 -24.38 4.74 -8.05
C LEU A 954 -23.97 4.06 -6.74
N GLN A 955 -24.15 2.74 -6.66
CA GLN A 955 -23.76 1.96 -5.48
C GLN A 955 -22.23 1.93 -5.28
N GLU A 956 -21.48 1.92 -6.39
CA GLU A 956 -20.01 2.02 -6.37
C GLU A 956 -19.55 3.41 -5.91
N LEU A 957 -20.24 4.48 -6.34
CA LEU A 957 -19.95 5.85 -5.89
C LEU A 957 -20.31 6.06 -4.41
N GLU A 958 -21.40 5.48 -3.90
CA GLU A 958 -21.82 5.61 -2.49
C GLU A 958 -20.91 4.85 -1.52
N THR A 959 -20.22 3.80 -1.99
CA THR A 959 -19.33 2.96 -1.17
C THR A 959 -17.85 3.31 -1.34
N TRP A 960 -17.54 4.33 -2.14
CA TRP A 960 -16.17 4.77 -2.43
C TRP A 960 -15.62 5.69 -1.34
N ASP A 961 -14.42 5.38 -0.82
CA ASP A 961 -13.71 6.16 0.20
C ASP A 961 -12.31 6.66 -0.24
N GLY A 962 -11.97 6.51 -1.53
CA GLY A 962 -10.67 6.90 -2.10
C GLY A 962 -10.63 8.32 -2.69
N ASP A 963 -9.43 8.79 -3.03
CA ASP A 963 -9.22 10.10 -3.66
C ASP A 963 -9.87 10.20 -5.06
N LEU A 964 -10.20 11.43 -5.48
CA LEU A 964 -10.77 11.70 -6.81
C LEU A 964 -9.66 11.73 -7.87
N ASP A 965 -9.32 10.57 -8.43
CA ASP A 965 -8.39 10.42 -9.56
C ASP A 965 -9.10 9.96 -10.86
N GLU A 966 -8.33 9.78 -11.95
CA GLU A 966 -8.82 9.31 -13.26
C GLU A 966 -9.32 7.84 -13.27
N GLY A 967 -9.35 7.16 -12.12
CA GLY A 967 -9.96 5.85 -11.93
C GLY A 967 -11.14 5.84 -10.95
N SER A 968 -11.56 7.02 -10.46
CA SER A 968 -12.66 7.14 -9.51
C SER A 968 -14.00 6.78 -10.15
N PRO A 969 -14.93 6.12 -9.41
CA PRO A 969 -16.32 5.95 -9.85
C PRO A 969 -17.00 7.27 -10.23
N ALA A 970 -16.52 8.40 -9.71
CA ALA A 970 -16.96 9.75 -10.05
C ALA A 970 -16.72 10.12 -11.54
N GLU A 971 -15.78 9.46 -12.23
CA GLU A 971 -15.51 9.72 -13.65
C GLU A 971 -16.72 9.38 -14.53
N LEU A 972 -17.46 8.33 -14.18
CA LEU A 972 -18.70 7.94 -14.89
C LEU A 972 -19.78 9.03 -14.84
N PHE A 973 -19.72 9.89 -13.82
CA PHE A 973 -20.67 10.98 -13.55
C PHE A 973 -20.12 12.37 -13.96
N SER A 974 -18.89 12.45 -14.50
CA SER A 974 -18.20 13.72 -14.71
C SER A 974 -18.45 14.36 -16.08
N PHE A 975 -18.75 15.65 -16.08
CA PHE A 975 -18.69 16.52 -17.27
C PHE A 975 -17.25 16.98 -17.48
N VAL A 976 -16.70 16.78 -18.67
CA VAL A 976 -15.29 17.11 -18.97
C VAL A 976 -15.22 18.22 -20.01
N PHE A 977 -14.56 19.32 -19.66
CA PHE A 977 -14.33 20.47 -20.53
C PHE A 977 -12.87 20.54 -20.96
N THR A 978 -12.64 20.98 -22.19
CA THR A 978 -11.28 21.23 -22.74
C THR A 978 -10.84 22.68 -22.66
N GLN A 979 -11.72 23.59 -22.19
CA GLN A 979 -11.38 24.99 -21.93
C GLN A 979 -11.90 25.44 -20.58
N LYS A 980 -11.04 26.12 -19.81
CA LYS A 980 -11.37 26.66 -18.48
C LYS A 980 -12.55 27.63 -18.50
N LYS A 981 -12.67 28.45 -19.56
CA LYS A 981 -13.76 29.43 -19.70
C LYS A 981 -15.16 28.77 -19.82
N ASP A 982 -15.24 27.63 -20.50
CA ASP A 982 -16.48 26.87 -20.64
C ASP A 982 -16.84 26.13 -19.35
N TYR A 983 -15.82 25.59 -18.67
CA TYR A 983 -15.94 25.04 -17.33
C TYR A 983 -16.49 26.07 -16.34
N ASP A 984 -15.89 27.27 -16.28
CA ASP A 984 -16.33 28.34 -15.38
C ASP A 984 -17.77 28.79 -15.68
N LYS A 985 -18.15 28.86 -16.96
CA LYS A 985 -19.53 29.16 -17.41
C LYS A 985 -20.53 28.08 -16.98
N PHE A 986 -20.14 26.80 -17.05
CA PHE A 986 -20.97 25.68 -16.61
C PHE A 986 -21.16 25.67 -15.09
N CYS A 987 -20.07 25.80 -14.32
CA CYS A 987 -20.11 25.84 -12.86
C CYS A 987 -20.96 27.01 -12.36
N GLY A 988 -20.76 28.21 -12.92
CA GLY A 988 -21.52 29.40 -12.52
C GLY A 988 -23.04 29.30 -12.77
N GLU A 989 -23.48 28.59 -13.81
CA GLU A 989 -24.90 28.50 -14.15
C GLU A 989 -25.60 27.30 -13.49
N LEU A 990 -24.95 26.12 -13.45
CA LEU A 990 -25.60 24.89 -12.99
C LEU A 990 -25.29 24.53 -11.53
N ILE A 991 -24.07 24.81 -11.08
CA ILE A 991 -23.66 24.53 -9.69
C ILE A 991 -24.01 25.73 -8.81
N ASP A 992 -23.56 26.93 -9.18
CA ASP A 992 -23.70 28.10 -8.29
C ASP A 992 -25.12 28.68 -8.29
N LYS A 993 -25.75 28.85 -9.46
CA LYS A 993 -27.12 29.42 -9.56
C LYS A 993 -28.24 28.40 -9.39
N LYS A 994 -28.12 27.22 -10.01
CA LYS A 994 -29.17 26.19 -9.98
C LYS A 994 -28.97 25.12 -8.91
N ASN A 995 -27.84 25.14 -8.20
CA ASN A 995 -27.55 24.25 -7.07
C ASN A 995 -27.63 22.75 -7.40
N TYR A 996 -27.25 22.36 -8.62
CA TYR A 996 -27.16 20.96 -8.98
C TYR A 996 -25.87 20.33 -8.44
N LYS A 997 -25.99 19.13 -7.87
CA LYS A 997 -24.84 18.29 -7.50
C LYS A 997 -24.32 17.59 -8.77
N LEU A 998 -23.20 18.04 -9.30
CA LEU A 998 -22.62 17.56 -10.56
C LEU A 998 -21.12 17.35 -10.38
N PHE A 999 -20.57 16.31 -11.00
CA PHE A 999 -19.12 16.15 -11.11
C PHE A 999 -18.65 16.85 -12.39
N VAL A 1000 -17.63 17.69 -12.28
CA VAL A 1000 -17.12 18.47 -13.40
C VAL A 1000 -15.61 18.58 -13.28
N ARG A 1001 -14.90 18.41 -14.40
CA ARG A 1001 -13.46 18.65 -14.47
C ARG A 1001 -13.06 19.31 -15.79
N PHE A 1002 -11.87 19.88 -15.79
CA PHE A 1002 -11.25 20.49 -16.96
C PHE A 1002 -9.92 19.76 -17.24
N GLU A 1003 -9.72 19.31 -18.47
CA GLU A 1003 -8.47 18.71 -18.94
C GLU A 1003 -7.65 19.79 -19.67
N GLU A 1004 -6.47 20.15 -19.14
CA GLU A 1004 -5.50 20.96 -19.89
C GLU A 1004 -4.89 20.10 -21.00
N GLN A 1005 -5.08 20.51 -22.26
CA GLN A 1005 -4.36 19.92 -23.40
C GLN A 1005 -2.91 20.39 -23.48
#